data_AF-A0A3E0GVI7-F1
#
_entry.id   AF-A0A3E0GVI7-F1
#
_cell.length_a   1.000
_cell.length_b   1.000
_cell.length_c   1.000
_cell.angle_alpha   90.00
_cell.angle_beta   90.00
_cell.angle_gamma   90.00
#
_symmetry.space_group_name_H-M   'P 1'
#
loop_
_entity.id
_entity.type
_entity.pdbx_description
1 polymer ?
#
loop_
_entity_poly.entity_id
_entity_poly.type
_entity_poly.pdbx_seq_one_letter_code
_entity_poly.pdbx_strand_id
1 'polypeptide(L)'
;MTGERKGREAALAELRVRLANGLARTGRQKSQLARLAGLSRTTVQAAFRPGGPAPTAATVAKLADKLGLPVQELLDLHHAATAPPHATPSVEDRPGKAIGQWDPHDLEVHPAGPAGGVDSSARSRRALPGYVRRAHDGVLAEAVRDAAAGHSRMLVLVGSSSTGKTRACWEAVQPLAAHGWRLWHPHDPTRAEAALAELDRVAPCTVVWLNEAQHYLGRPQHGERIAAALHTLLTDPDRSPVLVVGTLWPDYANTYALVPPASGPDPHSRVRELLTGRTLTVPDAFDQEALEAATALAQGGDEFIEDALTRAQVHGRLTQDLAGAPELLRRYEQGTPPVRALLEAAMDARRLGVGLHLEQAFLIDAASDYFADQDYDQRAEDWAEAAFADLARPVHGKQAPLRRTAVRRVRRPGMAPVPAAGVVFRLADYLEQHGRATRRRKCPPGSFWDAAHTYLTDAGDLNNLAEAAYRRCRLQWAHHLRQRAADAGHPDALQALARLREEDRDLKGAEALYRRAADAGKNDALIALARLREEDRDLEGAEAFYRRAVDAGQAYALIALARLREQAGDREGAEALARQAIDAVVDPFALDRLARLREEAGDREGAEALARQAPDAGHPFALRSLAQIRMEAGDLEGAEALYRGAADAGNSDALAALAWIRMEVGDLEGAEALYRRAVKAGYPAALPELARIRKKMGDLGDSAALYRRAVDAGYPTALPELARIRKEAGDLAVSTAFYSGIGDARNTDALAVVARMREEAGDVEGAEALYRRVADAGGAYFLRMMGRMREEAGDLEAAEALYNRATEALYRRVDGIVNPSVLLVLARMREEAGDVEGAEALYRRAADIGDPFVLLLLAWMRVDSGDLEGAEAFAWRAADGGYADALLVLARMREEHGDLKGAEDLYRKIADAGCTLGTSKSRWPYGLDPDGSSTPGQPSNSNSR
;
A
#
# COMPACT_ATOMS: atom_id res chain seq x y z
N MET A 1 -68.74 12.47 2.18
CA MET A 1 -69.18 11.39 1.26
C MET A 1 -70.30 11.75 0.29
N THR A 2 -71.21 12.70 0.56
CA THR A 2 -72.34 13.02 -0.34
C THR A 2 -71.98 13.92 -1.54
N GLY A 3 -70.92 14.72 -1.46
CA GLY A 3 -70.45 15.60 -2.55
C GLY A 3 -69.69 14.87 -3.66
N GLU A 4 -68.74 14.00 -3.32
CA GLU A 4 -67.95 13.23 -4.29
C GLU A 4 -68.79 12.22 -5.08
N ARG A 5 -69.76 11.58 -4.42
CA ARG A 5 -70.70 10.69 -5.11
C ARG A 5 -71.56 11.43 -6.14
N LYS A 6 -72.01 12.66 -5.81
CA LYS A 6 -72.67 13.55 -6.77
C LYS A 6 -71.74 13.97 -7.92
N GLY A 7 -70.47 14.24 -7.64
CA GLY A 7 -69.46 14.59 -8.65
C GLY A 7 -69.17 13.46 -9.64
N ARG A 8 -69.07 12.20 -9.14
CA ARG A 8 -68.88 11.00 -9.98
C ARG A 8 -70.10 10.69 -10.83
N GLU A 9 -71.30 10.78 -10.25
CA GLU A 9 -72.55 10.61 -10.98
C GLU A 9 -72.73 11.70 -12.05
N ALA A 10 -72.31 12.94 -11.76
CA ALA A 10 -72.30 14.04 -12.74
C ALA A 10 -71.29 13.81 -13.87
N ALA A 11 -70.05 13.40 -13.57
CA ALA A 11 -69.03 13.08 -14.57
C ALA A 11 -69.45 11.92 -15.48
N LEU A 12 -70.06 10.88 -14.91
CA LEU A 12 -70.57 9.74 -15.67
C LEU A 12 -71.81 10.12 -16.51
N ALA A 13 -72.67 11.00 -16.01
CA ALA A 13 -73.79 11.53 -16.76
C ALA A 13 -73.32 12.38 -17.95
N GLU A 14 -72.35 13.26 -17.73
CA GLU A 14 -71.74 14.10 -18.77
C GLU A 14 -71.05 13.27 -19.85
N LEU A 15 -70.29 12.23 -19.46
CA LEU A 15 -69.69 11.27 -20.39
C LEU A 15 -70.75 10.65 -21.33
N ARG A 16 -71.88 10.23 -20.77
CA ARG A 16 -72.98 9.60 -21.53
C ARG A 16 -73.70 10.59 -22.43
N VAL A 17 -73.89 11.83 -21.98
CA VAL A 17 -74.47 12.91 -22.80
C VAL A 17 -73.59 13.20 -24.00
N ARG A 18 -72.26 13.30 -23.83
CA ARG A 18 -71.31 13.52 -24.92
C ARG A 18 -71.32 12.37 -25.94
N LEU A 19 -71.33 11.12 -25.47
CA LEU A 19 -71.47 9.95 -26.34
C LEU A 19 -72.81 9.93 -27.10
N ALA A 20 -73.93 10.25 -26.43
CA ALA A 20 -75.25 10.33 -27.04
C ALA A 20 -75.34 11.43 -28.11
N ASN A 21 -74.78 12.61 -27.83
CA ASN A 21 -74.72 13.72 -28.77
C ASN A 21 -73.84 13.39 -29.98
N GLY A 22 -72.68 12.75 -29.75
CA GLY A 22 -71.82 12.25 -30.84
C GLY A 22 -72.55 11.23 -31.72
N LEU A 23 -73.27 10.28 -31.12
CA LEU A 23 -74.06 9.30 -31.86
C LEU A 23 -75.16 9.99 -32.72
N ALA A 24 -75.90 10.93 -32.14
CA ALA A 24 -76.94 11.69 -32.84
C ALA A 24 -76.38 12.50 -34.03
N ARG A 25 -75.23 13.16 -33.85
CA ARG A 25 -74.55 13.92 -34.92
C ARG A 25 -74.13 13.05 -36.10
N THR A 26 -73.77 11.79 -35.85
CA THR A 26 -73.37 10.86 -36.91
C THR A 26 -74.55 10.21 -37.65
N GLY A 27 -75.79 10.36 -37.15
CA GLY A 27 -76.99 9.74 -37.74
C GLY A 27 -77.03 8.20 -37.67
N ARG A 28 -76.15 7.58 -36.88
CA ARG A 28 -75.96 6.12 -36.83
C ARG A 28 -76.84 5.48 -35.76
N GLN A 29 -77.27 4.24 -36.00
CA GLN A 29 -77.85 3.41 -34.94
C GLN A 29 -76.77 2.76 -34.07
N LYS A 30 -77.06 2.51 -32.79
CA LYS A 30 -76.14 1.82 -31.85
C LYS A 30 -75.64 0.47 -32.37
N SER A 31 -76.48 -0.23 -33.14
CA SER A 31 -76.15 -1.50 -33.81
C SER A 31 -75.05 -1.37 -34.87
N GLN A 32 -75.01 -0.23 -35.57
CA GLN A 32 -73.96 0.10 -36.56
C GLN A 32 -72.68 0.57 -35.86
N LEU A 33 -72.80 1.35 -34.78
CA LEU A 33 -71.65 1.78 -33.97
C LEU A 33 -70.93 0.58 -33.33
N ALA A 34 -71.67 -0.41 -32.82
CA ALA A 34 -71.12 -1.64 -32.27
C ALA A 34 -70.23 -2.39 -33.29
N ARG A 35 -70.69 -2.50 -34.54
CA ARG A 35 -69.93 -3.12 -35.64
C ARG A 35 -68.66 -2.33 -35.98
N LEU A 36 -68.74 -1.00 -36.04
CA LEU A 36 -67.61 -0.13 -36.38
C LEU A 36 -66.54 -0.05 -35.30
N ALA A 37 -66.95 -0.15 -34.02
CA ALA A 37 -66.05 -0.10 -32.88
C ALA A 37 -65.47 -1.48 -32.51
N GLY A 38 -65.91 -2.56 -33.18
CA GLY A 38 -65.54 -3.94 -32.82
C GLY A 38 -66.01 -4.33 -31.41
N LEU A 39 -67.20 -3.86 -31.02
CA LEU A 39 -67.79 -4.07 -29.69
C LEU A 39 -69.11 -4.84 -29.80
N SER A 40 -69.48 -5.58 -28.76
CA SER A 40 -70.79 -6.25 -28.72
C SER A 40 -71.93 -5.23 -28.65
N ARG A 41 -73.10 -5.56 -29.20
CA ARG A 41 -74.31 -4.72 -29.10
C ARG A 41 -74.70 -4.43 -27.65
N THR A 42 -74.50 -5.40 -26.75
CA THR A 42 -74.72 -5.27 -25.30
C THR A 42 -73.74 -4.32 -24.65
N THR A 43 -72.45 -4.34 -25.02
CA THR A 43 -71.44 -3.39 -24.53
C THR A 43 -71.76 -1.95 -24.92
N VAL A 44 -72.15 -1.73 -26.18
CA VAL A 44 -72.57 -0.39 -26.64
C VAL A 44 -73.88 0.03 -25.98
N GLN A 45 -74.85 -0.87 -25.82
CA GLN A 45 -76.11 -0.54 -25.14
C GLN A 45 -75.87 -0.16 -23.67
N ALA A 46 -74.99 -0.87 -22.97
CA ALA A 46 -74.62 -0.59 -21.58
C ALA A 46 -73.91 0.75 -21.41
N ALA A 47 -73.02 1.11 -22.34
CA ALA A 47 -72.29 2.38 -22.29
C ALA A 47 -73.21 3.63 -22.30
N PHE A 48 -74.38 3.52 -22.95
CA PHE A 48 -75.36 4.60 -23.07
C PHE A 48 -76.53 4.48 -22.07
N ARG A 49 -76.56 3.45 -21.22
CA ARG A 49 -77.68 3.21 -20.30
C ARG A 49 -77.62 4.18 -19.11
N PRO A 50 -78.64 5.03 -18.88
CA PRO A 50 -78.70 5.87 -17.69
C PRO A 50 -78.70 4.99 -16.42
N GLY A 51 -77.91 5.37 -15.41
CA GLY A 51 -77.82 4.64 -14.14
C GLY A 51 -77.15 3.25 -14.20
N GLY A 52 -76.62 2.83 -15.36
CA GLY A 52 -75.82 1.60 -15.46
C GLY A 52 -74.40 1.74 -14.90
N PRO A 53 -73.62 0.65 -14.79
CA PRO A 53 -72.19 0.73 -14.44
C PRO A 53 -71.41 1.56 -15.47
N ALA A 54 -70.30 2.16 -15.05
CA ALA A 54 -69.44 2.92 -15.95
C ALA A 54 -68.86 2.00 -17.05
N PRO A 55 -68.89 2.41 -18.34
CA PRO A 55 -68.23 1.66 -19.40
C PRO A 55 -66.71 1.67 -19.18
N THR A 56 -66.00 0.62 -19.58
CA THR A 56 -64.53 0.58 -19.42
C THR A 56 -63.84 1.66 -20.25
N ALA A 57 -62.65 2.12 -19.82
CA ALA A 57 -61.83 3.09 -20.56
C ALA A 57 -61.60 2.68 -22.04
N ALA A 58 -61.32 1.40 -22.29
CA ALA A 58 -61.17 0.87 -23.64
C ALA A 58 -62.47 0.97 -24.48
N THR A 59 -63.63 0.81 -23.84
CA THR A 59 -64.95 1.00 -24.50
C THR A 59 -65.16 2.47 -24.82
N VAL A 60 -64.85 3.37 -23.89
CA VAL A 60 -64.97 4.82 -24.07
C VAL A 60 -64.08 5.31 -25.22
N ALA A 61 -62.81 4.89 -25.26
CA ALA A 61 -61.88 5.28 -26.32
C ALA A 61 -62.34 4.81 -27.70
N LYS A 62 -62.78 3.54 -27.82
CA LYS A 62 -63.29 2.99 -29.09
C LYS A 62 -64.56 3.69 -29.57
N LEU A 63 -65.46 4.08 -28.66
CA LEU A 63 -66.67 4.82 -29.01
C LEU A 63 -66.36 6.27 -29.38
N ALA A 64 -65.47 6.94 -28.65
CA ALA A 64 -65.05 8.32 -28.93
C ALA A 64 -64.39 8.43 -30.31
N ASP A 65 -63.47 7.52 -30.64
CA ASP A 65 -62.80 7.43 -31.95
C ASP A 65 -63.82 7.30 -33.10
N LYS A 66 -64.78 6.38 -33.00
CA LYS A 66 -65.78 6.15 -34.06
C LYS A 66 -66.87 7.22 -34.14
N LEU A 67 -67.00 8.05 -33.11
CA LEU A 67 -67.91 9.20 -33.07
C LEU A 67 -67.21 10.52 -33.40
N GLY A 68 -65.88 10.53 -33.62
CA GLY A 68 -65.10 11.73 -33.90
C GLY A 68 -65.04 12.70 -32.71
N LEU A 69 -65.08 12.18 -31.48
CA LEU A 69 -65.00 12.95 -30.25
C LEU A 69 -63.56 12.96 -29.69
N PRO A 70 -63.14 14.01 -28.95
CA PRO A 70 -61.81 14.04 -28.32
C PRO A 70 -61.66 12.89 -27.33
N VAL A 71 -60.81 11.90 -27.67
CA VAL A 71 -60.66 10.67 -26.90
C VAL A 71 -60.18 10.97 -25.46
N GLN A 72 -59.23 11.90 -25.31
CA GLN A 72 -58.67 12.23 -24.00
C GLN A 72 -59.70 12.86 -23.05
N GLU A 73 -60.53 13.80 -23.54
CA GLU A 73 -61.55 14.43 -22.70
C GLU A 73 -62.60 13.43 -22.17
N LEU A 74 -62.97 12.44 -22.98
CA LEU A 74 -63.89 11.39 -22.55
C LEU A 74 -63.23 10.38 -21.60
N LEU A 75 -61.92 10.15 -21.74
CA LEU A 75 -61.15 9.35 -20.79
C LEU A 75 -61.01 10.08 -19.45
N ASP A 76 -60.80 11.39 -19.44
CA ASP A 76 -60.72 12.20 -18.22
C ASP A 76 -62.06 12.19 -17.45
N LEU A 77 -63.19 12.31 -18.16
CA LEU A 77 -64.54 12.14 -17.58
C LEU A 77 -64.76 10.72 -17.04
N HIS A 78 -64.24 9.70 -17.72
CA HIS A 78 -64.28 8.32 -17.24
C HIS A 78 -63.42 8.12 -15.98
N HIS A 79 -62.22 8.70 -15.92
CA HIS A 79 -61.36 8.66 -14.74
C HIS A 79 -62.00 9.37 -13.55
N ALA A 80 -62.59 10.56 -13.77
CA ALA A 80 -63.34 11.27 -12.75
C ALA A 80 -64.54 10.48 -12.22
N ALA A 81 -65.21 9.69 -13.08
CA ALA A 81 -66.34 8.84 -12.70
C ALA A 81 -65.95 7.54 -11.97
N THR A 82 -64.73 7.02 -12.20
CA THR A 82 -64.31 5.68 -11.75
C THR A 82 -63.21 5.67 -10.70
N ALA A 83 -62.67 6.84 -10.32
CA ALA A 83 -61.68 6.94 -9.24
C ALA A 83 -62.19 6.27 -7.93
N PRO A 84 -61.39 5.47 -7.22
CA PRO A 84 -61.78 4.89 -5.93
C PRO A 84 -61.99 5.98 -4.87
N PRO A 85 -62.80 5.74 -3.82
CA PRO A 85 -63.00 6.73 -2.74
C PRO A 85 -61.66 6.98 -2.02
N HIS A 86 -61.12 8.20 -2.13
CA HIS A 86 -60.04 8.63 -1.27
C HIS A 86 -60.63 8.82 0.13
N ALA A 87 -60.03 8.14 1.12
CA ALA A 87 -60.32 8.38 2.51
C ALA A 87 -60.05 9.86 2.81
N THR A 88 -60.94 10.50 3.57
CA THR A 88 -60.70 11.82 4.16
C THR A 88 -59.37 11.80 4.92
N PRO A 89 -58.47 12.76 4.68
CA PRO A 89 -57.11 12.66 5.18
C PRO A 89 -57.07 12.83 6.69
N SER A 90 -56.54 11.81 7.36
CA SER A 90 -56.13 11.89 8.76
C SER A 90 -54.73 12.53 8.84
N VAL A 91 -54.26 12.83 10.05
CA VAL A 91 -52.96 13.47 10.33
C VAL A 91 -51.76 12.70 9.73
N GLU A 92 -51.96 11.47 9.24
CA GLU A 92 -50.96 10.63 8.55
C GLU A 92 -50.74 10.98 7.07
N ASP A 93 -51.59 11.80 6.43
CA ASP A 93 -51.53 12.13 4.98
C ASP A 93 -50.63 13.34 4.63
N ARG A 94 -49.51 13.52 5.35
CA ARG A 94 -48.53 14.59 5.08
C ARG A 94 -47.31 14.04 4.34
N PRO A 95 -46.81 14.70 3.28
CA PRO A 95 -45.66 14.21 2.52
C PRO A 95 -44.42 13.95 3.38
N GLY A 96 -43.72 12.84 3.09
CA GLY A 96 -42.47 12.46 3.75
C GLY A 96 -42.62 11.62 5.02
N LYS A 97 -41.50 11.15 5.56
CA LYS A 97 -41.40 10.35 6.80
C LYS A 97 -40.33 10.93 7.72
N ALA A 98 -40.22 10.45 8.97
CA ALA A 98 -39.23 10.96 9.91
C ALA A 98 -37.80 10.79 9.36
N ILE A 99 -36.91 11.76 9.58
CA ILE A 99 -35.54 11.75 9.01
C ILE A 99 -34.79 10.45 9.34
N GLY A 100 -34.87 9.98 10.59
CA GLY A 100 -34.21 8.74 11.03
C GLY A 100 -34.75 7.44 10.43
N GLN A 101 -35.84 7.49 9.65
CA GLN A 101 -36.42 6.34 8.94
C GLN A 101 -35.95 6.23 7.47
N TRP A 102 -35.12 7.17 7.01
CA TRP A 102 -34.54 7.13 5.67
C TRP A 102 -33.23 6.32 5.66
N ASP A 103 -33.10 5.44 4.66
CA ASP A 103 -31.78 4.96 4.25
C ASP A 103 -31.16 6.03 3.33
N PRO A 104 -29.91 6.45 3.54
CA PRO A 104 -29.25 7.45 2.71
C PRO A 104 -29.16 7.04 1.23
N HIS A 105 -29.11 5.75 0.92
CA HIS A 105 -29.13 5.27 -0.47
C HIS A 105 -30.50 5.42 -1.14
N ASP A 106 -31.61 5.38 -0.38
CA ASP A 106 -32.95 5.74 -0.87
C ASP A 106 -33.04 7.24 -1.21
N LEU A 107 -32.12 8.04 -0.66
CA LEU A 107 -31.94 9.46 -0.98
C LEU A 107 -30.86 9.70 -2.04
N GLU A 108 -30.42 8.65 -2.73
CA GLU A 108 -29.45 8.66 -3.82
C GLU A 108 -28.04 9.11 -3.39
N VAL A 109 -27.68 8.90 -2.11
CA VAL A 109 -26.29 9.00 -1.66
C VAL A 109 -25.50 7.81 -2.23
N HIS A 110 -24.44 8.10 -2.98
CA HIS A 110 -23.60 7.07 -3.58
C HIS A 110 -22.89 6.21 -2.52
N PRO A 111 -22.81 4.88 -2.71
CA PRO A 111 -21.97 4.03 -1.87
C PRO A 111 -20.49 4.32 -2.10
N ALA A 112 -19.66 4.01 -1.11
CA ALA A 112 -18.21 4.02 -1.24
C ALA A 112 -17.67 2.58 -1.14
N GLY A 113 -16.66 2.28 -1.96
CA GLY A 113 -15.96 0.99 -1.97
C GLY A 113 -16.74 -0.19 -2.60
N PRO A 114 -16.05 -1.33 -2.84
CA PRO A 114 -16.65 -2.49 -3.47
C PRO A 114 -17.66 -3.17 -2.54
N ALA A 115 -18.81 -3.53 -3.09
CA ALA A 115 -19.77 -4.39 -2.41
C ALA A 115 -19.27 -5.83 -2.46
N GLY A 116 -18.42 -6.26 -1.50
CA GLY A 116 -17.85 -7.60 -1.52
C GLY A 116 -17.78 -8.25 -0.14
N GLY A 117 -18.28 -9.48 -0.03
CA GLY A 117 -17.96 -10.40 1.06
C GLY A 117 -19.14 -11.22 1.55
N VAL A 118 -19.15 -12.52 1.24
CA VAL A 118 -20.11 -13.52 1.73
C VAL A 118 -19.86 -13.74 3.21
N ASP A 119 -20.50 -12.94 4.06
CA ASP A 119 -20.70 -13.30 5.45
C ASP A 119 -22.17 -13.11 5.82
N SER A 120 -22.81 -14.24 6.11
CA SER A 120 -24.26 -14.42 6.21
C SER A 120 -24.83 -13.90 7.54
N SER A 121 -24.47 -12.69 7.95
CA SER A 121 -25.20 -11.96 8.99
C SER A 121 -25.93 -10.77 8.35
N ALA A 122 -27.25 -10.82 8.39
CA ALA A 122 -28.17 -9.89 7.73
C ALA A 122 -28.19 -8.46 8.33
N ARG A 123 -27.06 -7.92 8.79
CA ARG A 123 -26.93 -6.56 9.36
C ARG A 123 -25.60 -5.85 9.11
N SER A 124 -24.70 -6.36 8.26
CA SER A 124 -23.61 -5.54 7.70
C SER A 124 -24.19 -4.53 6.69
N ARG A 125 -24.84 -3.49 7.21
CA ARG A 125 -25.34 -2.36 6.42
C ARG A 125 -24.19 -1.79 5.61
N ARG A 126 -24.46 -1.45 4.36
CA ARG A 126 -23.68 -0.56 3.49
C ARG A 126 -23.16 0.63 4.32
N ALA A 127 -21.95 0.51 4.87
CA ALA A 127 -21.39 1.53 5.74
C ALA A 127 -20.96 2.70 4.87
N LEU A 128 -21.40 3.91 5.21
CA LEU A 128 -20.88 5.11 4.58
C LEU A 128 -19.55 5.44 5.23
N PRO A 129 -18.55 5.90 4.46
CA PRO A 129 -17.30 6.35 5.02
C PRO A 129 -17.57 7.55 5.95
N GLY A 130 -16.64 7.74 6.87
CA GLY A 130 -16.57 8.88 7.77
C GLY A 130 -16.71 10.18 7.01
N TYR A 131 -17.54 11.08 7.55
CA TYR A 131 -17.84 12.34 6.89
C TYR A 131 -16.79 13.40 7.20
N VAL A 132 -16.03 13.79 6.18
CA VAL A 132 -15.06 14.88 6.26
C VAL A 132 -15.79 16.21 6.09
N ARG A 133 -15.87 17.01 7.16
CA ARG A 133 -16.44 18.36 7.13
C ARG A 133 -15.59 19.31 6.28
N ARG A 134 -16.25 20.20 5.55
CA ARG A 134 -15.66 21.19 4.64
C ARG A 134 -16.32 22.56 4.83
N ALA A 135 -15.75 23.60 4.23
CA ALA A 135 -16.24 24.98 4.36
C ALA A 135 -17.76 25.15 4.10
N HIS A 136 -18.31 24.46 3.10
CA HIS A 136 -19.75 24.56 2.77
C HIS A 136 -20.67 23.92 3.83
N ASP A 137 -20.16 23.03 4.67
CA ASP A 137 -20.92 22.43 5.77
C ASP A 137 -21.28 23.45 6.86
N GLY A 138 -20.46 24.49 7.04
CA GLY A 138 -20.74 25.56 7.98
C GLY A 138 -22.01 26.33 7.60
N VAL A 139 -22.16 26.65 6.31
CA VAL A 139 -23.33 27.35 5.75
C VAL A 139 -24.57 26.46 5.77
N LEU A 140 -24.44 25.18 5.44
CA LEU A 140 -25.52 24.19 5.57
C LEU A 140 -25.99 24.08 7.02
N ALA A 141 -25.05 24.00 7.97
CA ALA A 141 -25.37 23.91 9.39
C ALA A 141 -26.06 25.18 9.90
N GLU A 142 -25.71 26.35 9.39
CA GLU A 142 -26.41 27.60 9.69
C GLU A 142 -27.85 27.60 9.17
N ALA A 143 -28.08 27.21 7.91
CA ALA A 143 -29.42 27.09 7.36
C ALA A 143 -30.30 26.09 8.15
N VAL A 144 -29.71 24.99 8.62
CA VAL A 144 -30.38 23.99 9.48
C VAL A 144 -30.71 24.56 10.86
N ARG A 145 -29.79 25.33 11.48
CA ARG A 145 -30.05 26.01 12.76
C ARG A 145 -31.17 27.04 12.64
N ASP A 146 -31.16 27.84 11.58
CA ASP A 146 -32.22 28.81 11.29
C ASP A 146 -33.59 28.14 11.13
N ALA A 147 -33.62 27.01 10.40
CA ALA A 147 -34.82 26.20 10.23
C ALA A 147 -35.33 25.67 11.58
N ALA A 148 -34.45 25.10 12.40
CA ALA A 148 -34.78 24.65 13.75
C ALA A 148 -35.28 25.79 14.67
N ALA A 149 -34.80 27.02 14.46
CA ALA A 149 -35.23 28.21 15.18
C ALA A 149 -36.58 28.79 14.69
N GLY A 150 -37.23 28.17 13.71
CA GLY A 150 -38.54 28.58 13.22
C GLY A 150 -38.52 29.40 11.93
N HIS A 151 -37.39 29.48 11.21
CA HIS A 151 -37.29 30.24 9.97
C HIS A 151 -37.16 29.36 8.72
N SER A 152 -38.05 29.56 7.75
CA SER A 152 -37.93 28.85 6.47
C SER A 152 -36.62 29.20 5.73
N ARG A 153 -35.93 28.18 5.21
CA ARG A 153 -34.66 28.33 4.47
C ARG A 153 -34.64 27.44 3.23
N MET A 154 -33.90 27.88 2.21
CA MET A 154 -33.61 27.06 1.03
C MET A 154 -32.14 27.22 0.66
N LEU A 155 -31.47 26.08 0.42
CA LEU A 155 -30.10 26.05 -0.05
C LEU A 155 -29.92 24.95 -1.11
N VAL A 156 -29.31 25.31 -2.24
CA VAL A 156 -29.03 24.40 -3.35
C VAL A 156 -27.52 24.30 -3.56
N LEU A 157 -26.96 23.12 -3.30
CA LEU A 157 -25.54 22.86 -3.51
C LEU A 157 -25.23 22.68 -4.99
N VAL A 158 -24.27 23.45 -5.51
CA VAL A 158 -23.84 23.43 -6.92
C VAL A 158 -22.43 22.89 -7.02
N GLY A 159 -22.23 21.80 -7.75
CA GLY A 159 -20.91 21.17 -7.86
C GLY A 159 -20.89 20.03 -8.86
N SER A 160 -19.71 19.70 -9.37
CA SER A 160 -19.53 18.64 -10.37
C SER A 160 -19.96 17.25 -9.83
N SER A 161 -19.98 16.25 -10.70
CA SER A 161 -20.35 14.88 -10.32
C SER A 161 -19.46 14.36 -9.19
N SER A 162 -20.07 13.70 -8.20
CA SER A 162 -19.38 13.05 -7.06
C SER A 162 -18.52 13.97 -6.17
N THR A 163 -18.91 15.24 -6.04
CA THR A 163 -18.30 16.22 -5.10
C THR A 163 -18.79 16.10 -3.65
N GLY A 164 -19.70 15.17 -3.36
CA GLY A 164 -20.27 14.98 -2.03
C GLY A 164 -21.54 15.79 -1.72
N LYS A 165 -22.14 16.50 -2.69
CA LYS A 165 -23.34 17.36 -2.46
C LYS A 165 -24.47 16.66 -1.70
N THR A 166 -24.91 15.51 -2.19
CA THR A 166 -26.05 14.77 -1.62
C THR A 166 -25.70 14.24 -0.23
N ARG A 167 -24.45 13.79 -0.03
CA ARG A 167 -23.92 13.37 1.28
C ARG A 167 -23.90 14.54 2.27
N ALA A 168 -23.45 15.73 1.84
CA ALA A 168 -23.41 16.93 2.68
C ALA A 168 -24.80 17.37 3.13
N CYS A 169 -25.79 17.34 2.23
CA CYS A 169 -27.19 17.59 2.60
C CYS A 169 -27.70 16.57 3.63
N TRP A 170 -27.37 15.28 3.46
CA TRP A 170 -27.82 14.22 4.37
C TRP A 170 -27.24 14.39 5.77
N GLU A 171 -25.94 14.70 5.86
CA GLU A 171 -25.24 14.94 7.12
C GLU A 171 -25.70 16.23 7.80
N ALA A 172 -26.03 17.25 7.02
CA ALA A 172 -26.53 18.52 7.55
C ALA A 172 -27.90 18.38 8.24
N VAL A 173 -28.81 17.55 7.70
CA VAL A 173 -30.19 17.46 8.22
C VAL A 173 -30.34 16.51 9.41
N GLN A 174 -29.35 15.67 9.73
CA GLN A 174 -29.43 14.71 10.84
C GLN A 174 -29.85 15.34 12.19
N PRO A 175 -29.35 16.53 12.60
CA PRO A 175 -29.74 17.14 13.88
C PRO A 175 -31.24 17.47 13.98
N LEU A 176 -31.93 17.65 12.86
CA LEU A 176 -33.37 17.94 12.84
C LEU A 176 -34.22 16.72 13.22
N ALA A 177 -33.68 15.50 13.10
CA ALA A 177 -34.38 14.28 13.47
C ALA A 177 -34.77 14.27 14.96
N ALA A 178 -33.89 14.77 15.83
CA ALA A 178 -34.15 14.90 17.26
C ALA A 178 -35.26 15.93 17.58
N HIS A 179 -35.53 16.85 16.65
CA HIS A 179 -36.56 17.89 16.76
C HIS A 179 -37.88 17.48 16.10
N GLY A 180 -38.04 16.20 15.70
CA GLY A 180 -39.27 15.67 15.12
C GLY A 180 -39.51 16.05 13.67
N TRP A 181 -38.49 16.55 12.95
CA TRP A 181 -38.64 16.93 11.55
C TRP A 181 -38.83 15.73 10.63
N ARG A 182 -39.60 15.95 9.56
CA ARG A 182 -39.83 14.98 8.47
C ARG A 182 -38.95 15.32 7.27
N LEU A 183 -38.65 14.33 6.44
CA LEU A 183 -38.01 14.51 5.14
C LEU A 183 -38.90 13.91 4.05
N TRP A 184 -39.10 14.69 3.00
CA TRP A 184 -39.87 14.32 1.82
C TRP A 184 -39.00 14.45 0.56
N HIS A 185 -38.91 13.34 -0.20
CA HIS A 185 -38.24 13.27 -1.49
C HIS A 185 -39.30 12.92 -2.57
N PRO A 186 -39.75 13.89 -3.37
CA PRO A 186 -40.69 13.65 -4.47
C PRO A 186 -40.01 12.96 -5.66
N HIS A 187 -40.26 11.66 -5.89
CA HIS A 187 -39.62 10.92 -6.99
C HIS A 187 -40.57 10.10 -7.90
N ASP A 188 -41.81 9.81 -7.48
CA ASP A 188 -42.75 8.92 -8.19
C ASP A 188 -44.09 9.64 -8.53
N PRO A 189 -44.64 9.52 -9.75
CA PRO A 189 -44.16 8.76 -10.92
C PRO A 189 -42.98 9.41 -11.65
N THR A 190 -42.86 10.74 -11.55
CA THR A 190 -41.66 11.48 -11.91
C THR A 190 -41.41 12.57 -10.89
N ARG A 191 -40.14 12.97 -10.71
CA ARG A 191 -39.73 14.03 -9.76
C ARG A 191 -40.55 15.32 -9.88
N ALA A 192 -40.77 15.79 -11.11
CA ALA A 192 -41.53 17.03 -11.35
C ALA A 192 -43.03 16.88 -11.09
N GLU A 193 -43.64 15.76 -11.48
CA GLU A 193 -45.08 15.52 -11.26
C GLU A 193 -45.40 15.30 -9.78
N ALA A 194 -44.56 14.52 -9.08
CA ALA A 194 -44.65 14.32 -7.64
C ALA A 194 -44.56 15.66 -6.88
N ALA A 195 -43.60 16.51 -7.25
CA ALA A 195 -43.46 17.84 -6.66
C ALA A 195 -44.71 18.71 -6.90
N LEU A 196 -45.23 18.75 -8.14
CA LEU A 196 -46.44 19.53 -8.47
C LEU A 196 -47.70 19.03 -7.76
N ALA A 197 -47.80 17.73 -7.46
CA ALA A 197 -48.97 17.12 -6.85
C ALA A 197 -49.05 17.30 -5.33
N GLU A 198 -47.91 17.49 -4.64
CA GLU A 198 -47.87 17.44 -3.18
C GLU A 198 -47.16 18.62 -2.49
N LEU A 199 -46.50 19.54 -3.22
CA LEU A 199 -45.85 20.72 -2.63
C LEU A 199 -46.80 21.57 -1.78
N ASP A 200 -48.06 21.68 -2.21
CA ASP A 200 -49.12 22.37 -1.49
C ASP A 200 -49.54 21.67 -0.18
N ARG A 201 -49.17 20.40 0.03
CA ARG A 201 -49.47 19.61 1.23
C ARG A 201 -48.32 19.55 2.24
N VAL A 202 -47.14 20.08 1.93
CA VAL A 202 -45.95 20.09 2.81
C VAL A 202 -46.20 20.86 4.11
N ALA A 203 -46.28 20.18 5.25
CA ALA A 203 -46.51 20.83 6.55
C ALA A 203 -45.24 21.46 7.15
N PRO A 204 -45.36 22.34 8.17
CA PRO A 204 -44.22 22.82 8.96
C PRO A 204 -43.35 21.68 9.51
N CYS A 205 -42.09 21.99 9.81
CA CYS A 205 -41.04 21.05 10.25
C CYS A 205 -40.77 19.93 9.22
N THR A 206 -40.76 20.28 7.93
CA THR A 206 -40.46 19.36 6.83
C THR A 206 -39.23 19.82 6.04
N VAL A 207 -38.32 18.88 5.81
CA VAL A 207 -37.23 18.98 4.85
C VAL A 207 -37.73 18.55 3.48
N VAL A 208 -37.74 19.46 2.52
CA VAL A 208 -38.02 19.16 1.11
C VAL A 208 -36.70 18.85 0.42
N TRP A 209 -36.55 17.59 -0.03
CA TRP A 209 -35.32 17.06 -0.61
C TRP A 209 -35.40 17.06 -2.14
N LEU A 210 -34.72 18.03 -2.77
CA LEU A 210 -34.69 18.22 -4.22
C LEU A 210 -33.34 17.79 -4.81
N ASN A 211 -33.01 16.50 -4.69
CA ASN A 211 -31.75 15.96 -5.25
C ASN A 211 -31.73 16.01 -6.78
N GLU A 212 -30.65 16.54 -7.35
CA GLU A 212 -30.49 16.80 -8.77
C GLU A 212 -31.67 17.64 -9.30
N ALA A 213 -31.77 18.86 -8.75
CA ALA A 213 -32.82 19.87 -8.95
C ALA A 213 -33.13 20.14 -10.44
N GLN A 214 -32.20 19.88 -11.36
CA GLN A 214 -32.46 19.98 -12.80
C GLN A 214 -33.59 19.05 -13.28
N HIS A 215 -33.85 17.94 -12.62
CA HIS A 215 -34.97 17.06 -12.97
C HIS A 215 -36.34 17.60 -12.54
N TYR A 216 -36.36 18.56 -11.60
CA TYR A 216 -37.57 19.27 -11.19
C TYR A 216 -37.75 20.55 -11.99
N LEU A 217 -36.66 21.31 -12.17
CA LEU A 217 -36.68 22.67 -12.70
C LEU A 217 -36.40 22.77 -14.22
N GLY A 218 -35.91 21.70 -14.85
CA GLY A 218 -35.36 21.76 -16.20
C GLY A 218 -36.38 21.89 -17.33
N ARG A 219 -37.62 21.40 -17.16
CA ARG A 219 -38.68 21.59 -18.17
C ARG A 219 -39.38 22.93 -17.92
N PRO A 220 -39.38 23.90 -18.85
CA PRO A 220 -39.89 25.24 -18.59
C PRO A 220 -41.30 25.29 -17.97
N GLN A 221 -42.26 24.51 -18.50
CA GLN A 221 -43.64 24.50 -17.99
C GLN A 221 -43.78 23.94 -16.57
N HIS A 222 -42.99 22.92 -16.21
CA HIS A 222 -43.03 22.31 -14.87
C HIS A 222 -42.16 23.11 -13.89
N GLY A 223 -40.95 23.47 -14.31
CA GLY A 223 -39.96 24.14 -13.49
C GLY A 223 -40.42 25.52 -13.01
N GLU A 224 -41.06 26.32 -13.86
CA GLU A 224 -41.59 27.63 -13.45
C GLU A 224 -42.72 27.49 -12.41
N ARG A 225 -43.60 26.49 -12.56
CA ARG A 225 -44.69 26.20 -11.62
C ARG A 225 -44.16 25.69 -10.28
N ILE A 226 -43.21 24.76 -10.32
CA ILE A 226 -42.54 24.24 -9.11
C ILE A 226 -41.79 25.36 -8.40
N ALA A 227 -41.09 26.23 -9.16
CA ALA A 227 -40.36 27.35 -8.57
C ALA A 227 -41.30 28.36 -7.87
N ALA A 228 -42.45 28.67 -8.48
CA ALA A 228 -43.47 29.51 -7.87
C ALA A 228 -44.08 28.86 -6.60
N ALA A 229 -44.34 27.55 -6.63
CA ALA A 229 -44.84 26.82 -5.47
C ALA A 229 -43.83 26.79 -4.31
N LEU A 230 -42.55 26.56 -4.60
CA LEU A 230 -41.46 26.62 -3.61
C LEU A 230 -41.29 28.02 -3.03
N HIS A 231 -41.38 29.07 -3.86
CA HIS A 231 -41.35 30.45 -3.38
C HIS A 231 -42.50 30.74 -2.40
N THR A 232 -43.71 30.29 -2.73
CA THR A 232 -44.88 30.40 -1.85
C THR A 232 -44.67 29.65 -0.54
N LEU A 233 -44.20 28.39 -0.61
CA LEU A 233 -43.92 27.56 0.55
C LEU A 233 -42.88 28.19 1.50
N LEU A 234 -41.89 28.89 0.96
CA LEU A 234 -40.84 29.55 1.74
C LEU A 234 -41.28 30.86 2.40
N THR A 235 -42.32 31.51 1.87
CA THR A 235 -42.76 32.86 2.29
C THR A 235 -44.06 32.85 3.10
N ASP A 236 -44.83 31.76 3.06
CA ASP A 236 -46.06 31.59 3.82
C ASP A 236 -45.77 31.33 5.32
N PRO A 237 -46.16 32.25 6.24
CA PRO A 237 -45.95 32.09 7.67
C PRO A 237 -46.66 30.87 8.26
N ASP A 238 -47.83 30.48 7.72
CA ASP A 238 -48.62 29.35 8.24
C ASP A 238 -47.97 27.99 7.88
N ARG A 239 -47.00 28.01 6.97
CA ARG A 239 -46.24 26.85 6.50
C ARG A 239 -44.82 26.81 7.07
N SER A 240 -44.41 27.83 7.82
CA SER A 240 -43.08 27.91 8.43
C SER A 240 -42.99 27.13 9.75
N PRO A 241 -41.84 26.50 10.08
CA PRO A 241 -40.60 26.44 9.30
C PRO A 241 -40.54 25.29 8.30
N VAL A 242 -39.92 25.52 7.15
CA VAL A 242 -39.53 24.48 6.17
C VAL A 242 -38.07 24.65 5.76
N LEU A 243 -37.41 23.53 5.46
CA LEU A 243 -36.05 23.54 4.93
C LEU A 243 -36.03 22.88 3.54
N VAL A 244 -35.74 23.64 2.50
CA VAL A 244 -35.56 23.10 1.15
C VAL A 244 -34.06 22.89 0.89
N VAL A 245 -33.65 21.64 0.72
CA VAL A 245 -32.26 21.30 0.37
C VAL A 245 -32.25 20.68 -1.01
N GLY A 246 -31.38 21.18 -1.89
CA GLY A 246 -31.26 20.69 -3.26
C GLY A 246 -29.81 20.51 -3.68
N THR A 247 -29.60 19.75 -4.74
CA THR A 247 -28.29 19.63 -5.39
C THR A 247 -28.45 19.92 -6.88
N LEU A 248 -27.46 20.55 -7.50
CA LEU A 248 -27.53 20.99 -8.90
C LEU A 248 -26.15 20.90 -9.55
N TRP A 249 -26.13 20.63 -10.85
CA TRP A 249 -24.88 20.64 -11.63
C TRP A 249 -24.54 22.05 -12.13
N PRO A 250 -23.24 22.41 -12.25
CA PRO A 250 -22.81 23.74 -12.67
C PRO A 250 -23.38 24.20 -14.01
N ASP A 251 -23.45 23.30 -15.00
CA ASP A 251 -23.96 23.65 -16.34
C ASP A 251 -25.44 24.08 -16.31
N TYR A 252 -26.25 23.45 -15.47
CA TYR A 252 -27.65 23.83 -15.28
C TYR A 252 -27.79 25.09 -14.43
N ALA A 253 -26.96 25.25 -13.39
CA ALA A 253 -26.92 26.49 -12.62
C ALA A 253 -26.58 27.70 -13.51
N ASN A 254 -25.59 27.55 -14.40
CA ASN A 254 -25.24 28.55 -15.41
C ASN A 254 -26.41 28.80 -16.37
N THR A 255 -27.05 27.73 -16.86
CA THR A 255 -28.21 27.84 -17.76
C THR A 255 -29.37 28.61 -17.13
N TYR A 256 -29.69 28.35 -15.86
CA TYR A 256 -30.77 29.05 -15.16
C TYR A 256 -30.41 30.50 -14.81
N ALA A 257 -29.12 30.79 -14.60
CA ALA A 257 -28.64 32.15 -14.32
C ALA A 257 -28.60 33.06 -15.56
N LEU A 258 -28.58 32.51 -16.78
CA LEU A 258 -28.56 33.30 -18.01
C LEU A 258 -29.79 34.20 -18.13
N VAL A 259 -29.56 35.49 -18.36
CA VAL A 259 -30.61 36.46 -18.69
C VAL A 259 -30.82 36.44 -20.21
N PRO A 260 -31.99 36.05 -20.72
CA PRO A 260 -32.24 35.99 -22.16
C PRO A 260 -32.30 37.39 -22.78
N PRO A 261 -32.04 37.53 -24.10
CA PRO A 261 -32.16 38.81 -24.81
C PRO A 261 -33.59 39.36 -24.76
N ALA A 262 -33.74 40.69 -24.76
CA ALA A 262 -35.02 41.39 -24.57
C ALA A 262 -36.14 41.05 -25.58
N SER A 263 -35.84 40.34 -26.67
CA SER A 263 -36.77 40.00 -27.75
C SER A 263 -37.28 38.55 -27.72
N GLY A 264 -36.98 37.76 -26.69
CA GLY A 264 -37.40 36.35 -26.56
C GLY A 264 -38.14 36.02 -25.26
N PRO A 265 -38.97 34.96 -25.22
CA PRO A 265 -39.57 34.48 -23.98
C PRO A 265 -38.48 33.98 -23.02
N ASP A 266 -38.67 34.22 -21.72
CA ASP A 266 -37.77 33.80 -20.66
C ASP A 266 -38.23 32.48 -20.04
N PRO A 267 -37.63 31.34 -20.43
CA PRO A 267 -38.12 30.02 -20.05
C PRO A 267 -37.87 29.65 -18.57
N HIS A 268 -37.05 30.44 -17.84
CA HIS A 268 -36.57 30.11 -16.51
C HIS A 268 -36.63 31.31 -15.55
N SER A 269 -37.60 32.22 -15.75
CA SER A 269 -37.72 33.46 -14.98
C SER A 269 -37.89 33.22 -13.48
N ARG A 270 -38.88 32.42 -13.10
CA ARG A 270 -39.17 32.06 -11.70
C ARG A 270 -38.12 31.14 -11.12
N VAL A 271 -37.56 30.23 -11.93
CA VAL A 271 -36.44 29.39 -11.51
C VAL A 271 -35.23 30.24 -11.13
N ARG A 272 -34.88 31.25 -11.93
CA ARG A 272 -33.77 32.17 -11.65
C ARG A 272 -34.02 33.00 -10.39
N GLU A 273 -35.23 33.54 -10.23
CA GLU A 273 -35.63 34.28 -9.02
C GLU A 273 -35.56 33.40 -7.76
N LEU A 274 -35.97 32.13 -7.86
CA LEU A 274 -35.87 31.19 -6.74
C LEU A 274 -34.41 30.86 -6.37
N LEU A 275 -33.54 30.63 -7.35
CA LEU A 275 -32.17 30.21 -7.09
C LEU A 275 -31.23 31.38 -6.70
N THR A 276 -31.57 32.61 -7.05
CA THR A 276 -30.75 33.80 -6.75
C THR A 276 -30.53 33.94 -5.24
N GLY A 277 -29.26 33.98 -4.82
CA GLY A 277 -28.87 34.09 -3.41
C GLY A 277 -29.11 32.81 -2.57
N ARG A 278 -29.52 31.70 -3.19
CA ARG A 278 -29.82 30.42 -2.52
C ARG A 278 -28.96 29.25 -3.00
N THR A 279 -27.94 29.52 -3.80
CA THR A 279 -26.99 28.51 -4.30
C THR A 279 -25.65 28.57 -3.57
N LEU A 280 -25.03 27.41 -3.33
CA LEU A 280 -23.73 27.31 -2.67
C LEU A 280 -22.82 26.37 -3.45
N THR A 281 -21.64 26.86 -3.85
CA THR A 281 -20.68 26.04 -4.61
C THR A 281 -19.96 25.04 -3.71
N VAL A 282 -19.90 23.78 -4.16
CA VAL A 282 -19.13 22.70 -3.54
C VAL A 282 -17.89 22.44 -4.39
N PRO A 283 -16.67 22.73 -3.89
CA PRO A 283 -15.44 22.51 -4.66
C PRO A 283 -15.18 21.03 -4.95
N ASP A 284 -14.48 20.75 -6.05
CA ASP A 284 -14.05 19.39 -6.43
C ASP A 284 -12.96 18.84 -5.51
N ALA A 285 -12.06 19.68 -5.04
CA ALA A 285 -10.93 19.29 -4.20
C ALA A 285 -11.17 19.64 -2.73
N PHE A 286 -10.68 18.78 -1.85
CA PHE A 286 -10.49 19.05 -0.42
C PHE A 286 -9.30 20.00 -0.25
N ASP A 287 -9.44 20.94 0.68
CA ASP A 287 -8.34 21.77 1.15
C ASP A 287 -7.47 20.98 2.14
N GLN A 288 -6.37 21.59 2.57
CA GLN A 288 -5.39 20.95 3.45
C GLN A 288 -5.99 20.53 4.79
N GLU A 289 -6.81 21.39 5.41
CA GLU A 289 -7.49 21.11 6.68
C GLU A 289 -8.41 19.90 6.57
N ALA A 290 -9.19 19.82 5.48
CA ALA A 290 -10.08 18.69 5.28
C ALA A 290 -9.33 17.39 4.90
N LEU A 291 -8.17 17.46 4.24
CA LEU A 291 -7.30 16.30 4.01
C LEU A 291 -6.65 15.79 5.30
N GLU A 292 -6.29 16.68 6.22
CA GLU A 292 -5.80 16.31 7.56
C GLU A 292 -6.92 15.64 8.37
N ALA A 293 -8.14 16.16 8.33
CA ALA A 293 -9.30 15.53 8.95
C ALA A 293 -9.61 14.14 8.36
N ALA A 294 -9.48 13.99 7.04
CA ALA A 294 -9.60 12.68 6.38
C ALA A 294 -8.50 11.71 6.85
N THR A 295 -7.26 12.20 7.00
CA THR A 295 -6.13 11.39 7.48
C THR A 295 -6.36 10.91 8.91
N ALA A 296 -6.93 11.75 9.77
CA ALA A 296 -7.31 11.36 11.13
C ALA A 296 -8.39 10.26 11.14
N LEU A 297 -9.36 10.30 10.23
CA LEU A 297 -10.36 9.23 10.08
C LEU A 297 -9.74 7.91 9.62
N ALA A 298 -8.81 7.96 8.65
CA ALA A 298 -8.06 6.79 8.21
C ALA A 298 -7.25 6.16 9.37
N GLN A 299 -6.53 6.98 10.13
CA GLN A 299 -5.81 6.52 11.33
C GLN A 299 -6.73 5.95 12.42
N GLY A 300 -8.00 6.37 12.44
CA GLY A 300 -9.05 5.85 13.30
C GLY A 300 -9.68 4.53 12.81
N GLY A 301 -9.23 3.97 11.68
CA GLY A 301 -9.69 2.69 11.13
C GLY A 301 -10.71 2.78 10.00
N ASP A 302 -10.88 3.95 9.36
CA ASP A 302 -11.72 4.07 8.16
C ASP A 302 -10.97 3.64 6.89
N GLU A 303 -11.08 2.35 6.56
CA GLU A 303 -10.40 1.74 5.41
C GLU A 303 -10.78 2.37 4.05
N PHE A 304 -12.01 2.89 3.91
CA PHE A 304 -12.43 3.53 2.66
C PHE A 304 -11.72 4.87 2.45
N ILE A 305 -11.62 5.66 3.52
CA ILE A 305 -10.90 6.94 3.49
C ILE A 305 -9.40 6.70 3.34
N GLU A 306 -8.85 5.71 4.04
CA GLU A 306 -7.43 5.31 3.90
C GLU A 306 -7.10 4.97 2.45
N ASP A 307 -7.85 4.05 1.83
CA ASP A 307 -7.61 3.64 0.45
C ASP A 307 -7.75 4.81 -0.52
N ALA A 308 -8.78 5.66 -0.36
CA ALA A 308 -8.97 6.81 -1.23
C ALA A 308 -7.88 7.89 -1.07
N LEU A 309 -7.33 8.08 0.14
CA LEU A 309 -6.26 9.05 0.38
C LEU A 309 -4.98 8.71 -0.36
N THR A 310 -4.64 7.42 -0.52
CA THR A 310 -3.44 7.00 -1.26
C THR A 310 -3.40 7.56 -2.69
N ARG A 311 -4.57 7.78 -3.30
CA ARG A 311 -4.73 8.32 -4.66
C ARG A 311 -5.03 9.83 -4.65
N ALA A 312 -5.88 10.27 -3.73
CA ALA A 312 -6.38 11.63 -3.70
C ALA A 312 -5.36 12.67 -3.21
N GLN A 313 -4.27 12.29 -2.53
CA GLN A 313 -3.26 13.24 -2.00
C GLN A 313 -2.70 14.22 -3.06
N VAL A 314 -2.63 13.81 -4.33
CA VAL A 314 -2.04 14.64 -5.40
C VAL A 314 -3.01 15.71 -5.92
N HIS A 315 -4.31 15.43 -5.96
CA HIS A 315 -5.31 16.30 -6.60
C HIS A 315 -6.48 16.71 -5.69
N GLY A 316 -6.50 16.20 -4.45
CA GLY A 316 -7.50 16.49 -3.42
C GLY A 316 -8.92 15.97 -3.72
N ARG A 317 -9.14 15.07 -4.69
CA ARG A 317 -10.51 14.69 -5.15
C ARG A 317 -11.03 13.41 -4.51
N LEU A 318 -11.01 13.36 -3.18
CA LEU A 318 -11.31 12.16 -2.39
C LEU A 318 -12.71 11.58 -2.66
N THR A 319 -13.75 12.42 -2.72
CA THR A 319 -15.14 11.97 -2.91
C THR A 319 -15.41 11.38 -4.29
N GLN A 320 -14.68 11.86 -5.30
CA GLN A 320 -14.78 11.37 -6.67
C GLN A 320 -14.16 9.98 -6.79
N ASP A 321 -13.04 9.75 -6.10
CA ASP A 321 -12.42 8.42 -6.01
C ASP A 321 -13.32 7.43 -5.29
N LEU A 322 -13.85 7.81 -4.11
CA LEU A 322 -14.77 6.98 -3.33
C LEU A 322 -16.01 6.56 -4.13
N ALA A 323 -16.58 7.48 -4.91
CA ALA A 323 -17.78 7.22 -5.71
C ALA A 323 -17.48 6.48 -7.03
N GLY A 324 -16.30 6.69 -7.63
CA GLY A 324 -15.90 6.11 -8.92
C GLY A 324 -15.42 4.66 -8.80
N ALA A 325 -14.65 4.36 -7.76
CA ALA A 325 -14.01 3.05 -7.55
C ALA A 325 -14.95 1.84 -7.67
N PRO A 326 -16.15 1.81 -7.07
CA PRO A 326 -17.04 0.64 -7.12
C PRO A 326 -17.54 0.35 -8.54
N GLU A 327 -17.77 1.40 -9.34
CA GLU A 327 -18.21 1.26 -10.72
C GLU A 327 -17.06 0.79 -11.62
N LEU A 328 -15.85 1.32 -11.41
CA LEU A 328 -14.66 0.86 -12.12
C LEU A 328 -14.43 -0.63 -11.91
N LEU A 329 -14.52 -1.10 -10.65
CA LEU A 329 -14.34 -2.51 -10.33
C LEU A 329 -15.45 -3.37 -10.94
N ARG A 330 -16.71 -2.95 -10.82
CA ARG A 330 -17.84 -3.69 -11.42
C ARG A 330 -17.68 -3.84 -12.93
N ARG A 331 -17.21 -2.81 -13.64
CA ARG A 331 -16.96 -2.88 -15.08
C ARG A 331 -15.79 -3.79 -15.45
N TYR A 332 -14.81 -3.95 -14.56
CA TYR A 332 -13.78 -4.95 -14.72
C TYR A 332 -14.33 -6.37 -14.50
N GLU A 333 -15.01 -6.60 -13.38
CA GLU A 333 -15.51 -7.93 -12.98
C GLU A 333 -16.64 -8.46 -13.88
N GLN A 334 -17.52 -7.58 -14.36
CA GLN A 334 -18.67 -7.92 -15.21
C GLN A 334 -18.43 -7.56 -16.69
N GLY A 335 -17.20 -7.16 -17.04
CA GLY A 335 -16.84 -6.80 -18.41
C GLY A 335 -16.92 -8.00 -19.35
N THR A 336 -17.17 -7.72 -20.64
CA THR A 336 -17.06 -8.76 -21.68
C THR A 336 -15.61 -9.28 -21.76
N PRO A 337 -15.36 -10.48 -22.32
CA PRO A 337 -14.00 -11.00 -22.44
C PRO A 337 -12.99 -10.01 -23.07
N PRO A 338 -13.33 -9.25 -24.14
CA PRO A 338 -12.44 -8.22 -24.67
C PRO A 338 -12.13 -7.05 -23.72
N VAL A 339 -13.14 -6.58 -22.97
CA VAL A 339 -12.99 -5.51 -21.98
C VAL A 339 -12.03 -5.95 -20.88
N ARG A 340 -12.21 -7.17 -20.37
CA ARG A 340 -11.36 -7.74 -19.33
C ARG A 340 -9.93 -7.95 -19.83
N ALA A 341 -9.74 -8.52 -21.04
CA ALA A 341 -8.42 -8.75 -21.62
C ALA A 341 -7.60 -7.45 -21.75
N LEU A 342 -8.21 -6.37 -22.27
CA LEU A 342 -7.56 -5.05 -22.37
C LEU A 342 -7.21 -4.47 -20.99
N LEU A 343 -8.10 -4.59 -20.01
CA LEU A 343 -7.84 -4.09 -18.66
C LEU A 343 -6.72 -4.87 -17.96
N GLU A 344 -6.67 -6.19 -18.13
CA GLU A 344 -5.62 -7.01 -17.54
C GLU A 344 -4.25 -6.75 -18.17
N ALA A 345 -4.18 -6.61 -19.50
CA ALA A 345 -2.97 -6.17 -20.20
C ALA A 345 -2.51 -4.78 -19.72
N ALA A 346 -3.44 -3.83 -19.56
CA ALA A 346 -3.12 -2.50 -19.04
C ALA A 346 -2.65 -2.52 -17.58
N MET A 347 -3.28 -3.34 -16.72
CA MET A 347 -2.87 -3.54 -15.33
C MET A 347 -1.47 -4.15 -15.24
N ASP A 348 -1.19 -5.16 -16.08
CA ASP A 348 0.13 -5.82 -16.15
C ASP A 348 1.21 -4.84 -16.64
N ALA A 349 0.92 -4.02 -17.65
CA ALA A 349 1.83 -2.97 -18.09
C ALA A 349 2.18 -1.99 -16.96
N ARG A 350 1.16 -1.43 -16.30
CA ARG A 350 1.34 -0.42 -15.25
C ARG A 350 2.02 -0.99 -14.01
N ARG A 351 1.63 -2.19 -13.55
CA ARG A 351 2.24 -2.81 -12.35
C ARG A 351 3.70 -3.16 -12.57
N LEU A 352 4.09 -3.48 -13.81
CA LEU A 352 5.48 -3.81 -14.19
C LEU A 352 6.32 -2.60 -14.61
N GLY A 353 5.77 -1.39 -14.48
CA GLY A 353 6.55 -0.16 -14.59
C GLY A 353 6.54 0.51 -15.97
N VAL A 354 5.68 0.09 -16.90
CA VAL A 354 5.42 0.85 -18.14
C VAL A 354 4.71 2.16 -17.77
N GLY A 355 5.04 3.26 -18.44
CA GLY A 355 4.53 4.61 -18.21
C GLY A 355 3.01 4.77 -18.26
N LEU A 356 2.53 5.97 -17.93
CA LEU A 356 1.08 6.26 -17.78
C LEU A 356 0.29 6.21 -19.09
N HIS A 357 0.97 6.31 -20.23
CA HIS A 357 0.38 6.42 -21.55
C HIS A 357 0.65 5.13 -22.32
N LEU A 358 -0.36 4.26 -22.38
CA LEU A 358 -0.30 2.97 -23.04
C LEU A 358 -0.77 3.11 -24.49
N GLU A 359 0.05 2.68 -25.44
CA GLU A 359 -0.30 2.73 -26.86
C GLU A 359 -1.43 1.74 -27.20
N GLN A 360 -2.35 2.15 -28.07
CA GLN A 360 -3.47 1.31 -28.48
C GLN A 360 -3.01 0.00 -29.14
N ALA A 361 -2.02 0.06 -30.03
CA ALA A 361 -1.50 -1.12 -30.74
C ALA A 361 -0.87 -2.12 -29.77
N PHE A 362 -0.08 -1.63 -28.80
CA PHE A 362 0.46 -2.45 -27.71
C PHE A 362 -0.65 -3.17 -26.95
N LEU A 363 -1.69 -2.46 -26.52
CA LEU A 363 -2.78 -3.06 -25.75
C LEU A 363 -3.59 -4.10 -26.53
N ILE A 364 -3.84 -3.87 -27.82
CA ILE A 364 -4.57 -4.81 -28.68
C ILE A 364 -3.79 -6.12 -28.81
N ASP A 365 -2.50 -6.03 -29.15
CA ASP A 365 -1.68 -7.21 -29.41
C ASP A 365 -1.39 -7.97 -28.10
N ALA A 366 -1.05 -7.24 -27.03
CA ALA A 366 -0.83 -7.81 -25.70
C ALA A 366 -2.07 -8.54 -25.15
N ALA A 367 -3.28 -8.10 -25.49
CA ALA A 367 -4.52 -8.71 -25.00
C ALA A 367 -4.79 -10.10 -25.58
N SER A 368 -4.10 -10.53 -26.64
CA SER A 368 -4.40 -11.76 -27.38
C SER A 368 -4.43 -13.02 -26.51
N ASP A 369 -3.45 -13.23 -25.64
CA ASP A 369 -3.42 -14.42 -24.76
C ASP A 369 -4.14 -14.21 -23.42
N TYR A 370 -4.78 -13.05 -23.21
CA TYR A 370 -5.65 -12.84 -22.04
C TYR A 370 -7.07 -13.36 -22.29
N PHE A 371 -7.41 -13.69 -23.54
CA PHE A 371 -8.64 -14.40 -23.87
C PHE A 371 -8.53 -15.88 -23.50
N ALA A 372 -9.66 -16.48 -23.12
CA ALA A 372 -9.78 -17.93 -23.24
C ALA A 372 -9.90 -18.29 -24.74
N ASP A 373 -9.37 -19.45 -25.16
CA ASP A 373 -9.36 -19.88 -26.58
C ASP A 373 -10.74 -19.73 -27.26
N GLN A 374 -11.80 -20.14 -26.56
CA GLN A 374 -13.17 -20.03 -27.06
C GLN A 374 -13.62 -18.58 -27.28
N ASP A 375 -13.24 -17.68 -26.37
CA ASP A 375 -13.58 -16.26 -26.48
C ASP A 375 -12.78 -15.61 -27.60
N TYR A 376 -11.52 -16.02 -27.80
CA TYR A 376 -10.63 -15.52 -28.84
C TYR A 376 -11.17 -15.79 -30.25
N ASP A 377 -11.65 -17.02 -30.49
CA ASP A 377 -12.19 -17.45 -31.78
C ASP A 377 -13.54 -16.81 -32.13
N GLN A 378 -14.30 -16.37 -31.12
CA GLN A 378 -15.65 -15.82 -31.29
C GLN A 378 -15.68 -14.28 -31.34
N ARG A 379 -14.52 -13.62 -31.37
CA ARG A 379 -14.45 -12.14 -31.40
C ARG A 379 -15.01 -11.58 -32.71
N ALA A 380 -15.77 -10.50 -32.59
CA ALA A 380 -16.18 -9.70 -33.75
C ALA A 380 -14.96 -9.01 -34.38
N GLU A 381 -15.03 -8.68 -35.67
CA GLU A 381 -13.92 -7.98 -36.36
C GLU A 381 -13.59 -6.62 -35.74
N ASP A 382 -14.58 -5.92 -35.17
CA ASP A 382 -14.48 -4.60 -34.53
C ASP A 382 -14.40 -4.68 -32.99
N TRP A 383 -14.00 -5.83 -32.43
CA TRP A 383 -14.00 -6.06 -30.99
C TRP A 383 -13.20 -5.00 -30.23
N ALA A 384 -12.08 -4.54 -30.79
CA ALA A 384 -11.17 -3.62 -30.13
C ALA A 384 -11.80 -2.23 -30.03
N GLU A 385 -12.33 -1.71 -31.13
CA GLU A 385 -13.04 -0.43 -31.17
C GLU A 385 -14.22 -0.42 -30.19
N ALA A 386 -15.02 -1.50 -30.19
CA ALA A 386 -16.15 -1.64 -29.28
C ALA A 386 -15.71 -1.65 -27.80
N ALA A 387 -14.65 -2.41 -27.48
CA ALA A 387 -14.13 -2.49 -26.12
C ALA A 387 -13.51 -1.17 -25.63
N PHE A 388 -12.71 -0.49 -26.46
CA PHE A 388 -12.17 0.84 -26.12
C PHE A 388 -13.28 1.88 -25.97
N ALA A 389 -14.32 1.84 -26.81
CA ALA A 389 -15.46 2.73 -26.69
C ALA A 389 -16.22 2.52 -25.38
N ASP A 390 -16.39 1.28 -24.93
CA ASP A 390 -17.01 0.97 -23.64
C ASP A 390 -16.13 1.39 -22.46
N LEU A 391 -14.84 1.05 -22.49
CA LEU A 391 -13.86 1.39 -21.46
C LEU A 391 -13.63 2.90 -21.31
N ALA A 392 -13.87 3.69 -22.36
CA ALA A 392 -13.74 5.15 -22.32
C ALA A 392 -14.97 5.86 -21.74
N ARG A 393 -16.10 5.16 -21.53
CA ARG A 393 -17.32 5.75 -20.97
C ARG A 393 -17.08 6.19 -19.52
N PRO A 394 -17.33 7.46 -19.18
CA PRO A 394 -17.13 7.92 -17.81
C PRO A 394 -18.01 7.18 -16.80
N VAL A 395 -17.46 7.01 -15.61
CA VAL A 395 -18.16 6.64 -14.37
C VAL A 395 -18.24 7.87 -13.45
N HIS A 396 -18.74 7.68 -12.22
CA HIS A 396 -18.74 8.71 -11.18
C HIS A 396 -17.37 9.40 -11.04
N GLY A 397 -17.38 10.71 -10.75
CA GLY A 397 -16.14 11.49 -10.66
C GLY A 397 -15.42 11.78 -11.99
N LYS A 398 -16.07 11.52 -13.15
CA LYS A 398 -15.46 11.65 -14.49
C LYS A 398 -14.26 10.73 -14.72
N GLN A 399 -14.17 9.64 -13.96
CA GLN A 399 -13.19 8.57 -14.18
C GLN A 399 -13.65 7.66 -15.32
N ALA A 400 -12.77 6.86 -15.89
CA ALA A 400 -13.13 5.83 -16.86
C ALA A 400 -12.12 4.69 -16.73
N PRO A 401 -12.53 3.40 -16.87
CA PRO A 401 -11.60 2.28 -16.76
C PRO A 401 -10.34 2.45 -17.60
N LEU A 402 -10.50 2.87 -18.87
CA LEU A 402 -9.39 3.16 -19.77
C LEU A 402 -9.68 4.43 -20.57
N ARG A 403 -9.08 5.55 -20.16
CA ARG A 403 -9.37 6.86 -20.76
C ARG A 403 -8.45 7.12 -21.95
N ARG A 404 -9.03 7.47 -23.10
CA ARG A 404 -8.26 8.03 -24.22
C ARG A 404 -7.64 9.37 -23.79
N THR A 405 -6.34 9.53 -23.99
CA THR A 405 -5.63 10.76 -23.63
C THR A 405 -4.81 11.30 -24.79
N ALA A 406 -4.56 12.61 -24.77
CA ALA A 406 -3.58 13.23 -25.65
C ALA A 406 -2.35 13.57 -24.82
N VAL A 407 -1.17 13.13 -25.26
CA VAL A 407 0.09 13.53 -24.62
C VAL A 407 0.25 15.04 -24.81
N ARG A 408 0.29 15.79 -23.71
CA ARG A 408 0.47 17.24 -23.75
C ARG A 408 1.87 17.53 -24.32
N ARG A 409 1.92 18.05 -25.54
CA ARG A 409 3.18 18.37 -26.23
C ARG A 409 3.99 19.37 -25.42
N VAL A 410 5.13 18.96 -24.88
CA VAL A 410 6.13 19.90 -24.36
C VAL A 410 6.81 20.52 -25.57
N ARG A 411 6.37 21.71 -25.99
CA ARG A 411 7.07 22.49 -27.01
C ARG A 411 8.34 23.05 -26.37
N ARG A 412 9.50 22.45 -26.66
CA ARG A 412 10.80 23.07 -26.38
C ARG A 412 11.17 23.97 -27.57
N PRO A 413 11.58 25.23 -27.35
CA PRO A 413 12.07 26.09 -28.43
C PRO A 413 13.24 25.42 -29.16
N GLY A 414 13.20 25.37 -30.49
CA GLY A 414 14.32 24.90 -31.33
C GLY A 414 14.34 23.41 -31.70
N MET A 415 13.40 22.57 -31.24
CA MET A 415 13.25 21.19 -31.74
C MET A 415 12.15 21.07 -32.78
N ALA A 416 12.44 20.35 -33.86
CA ALA A 416 11.44 19.95 -34.86
C ALA A 416 10.33 19.11 -34.19
N PRO A 417 9.06 19.28 -34.58
CA PRO A 417 7.97 18.49 -34.03
C PRO A 417 8.18 17.01 -34.36
N VAL A 418 8.37 16.19 -33.32
CA VAL A 418 8.36 14.72 -33.42
C VAL A 418 6.96 14.28 -33.91
N PRO A 419 6.84 13.26 -34.78
CA PRO A 419 5.53 12.74 -35.23
C PRO A 419 4.61 12.47 -34.05
N ALA A 420 3.29 12.65 -34.25
CA ALA A 420 2.33 12.39 -33.19
C ALA A 420 2.42 10.92 -32.77
N ALA A 421 2.69 10.66 -31.49
CA ALA A 421 2.48 9.34 -30.89
C ALA A 421 1.06 8.88 -31.23
N GLY A 422 0.89 7.57 -31.44
CA GLY A 422 -0.40 6.95 -31.76
C GLY A 422 -1.46 7.24 -30.69
N VAL A 423 -2.66 6.69 -30.87
CA VAL A 423 -3.72 6.82 -29.85
C VAL A 423 -3.24 6.17 -28.55
N VAL A 424 -3.19 6.94 -27.47
CA VAL A 424 -2.77 6.46 -26.14
C VAL A 424 -3.90 6.49 -25.13
N PHE A 425 -3.80 5.59 -24.17
CA PHE A 425 -4.78 5.34 -23.13
C PHE A 425 -4.13 5.38 -21.75
N ARG A 426 -4.90 5.80 -20.74
CA ARG A 426 -4.50 5.77 -19.33
C ARG A 426 -5.48 4.92 -18.54
N LEU A 427 -4.97 3.93 -17.83
CA LEU A 427 -5.73 3.10 -16.89
C LEU A 427 -6.18 3.95 -15.70
N ALA A 428 -7.38 3.72 -15.18
CA ALA A 428 -7.81 4.36 -13.95
C ALA A 428 -6.88 3.99 -12.78
N ASP A 429 -6.48 4.97 -11.97
CA ASP A 429 -5.51 4.78 -10.88
C ASP A 429 -5.99 3.72 -9.86
N TYR A 430 -7.31 3.63 -9.61
CA TYR A 430 -7.92 2.56 -8.81
C TYR A 430 -7.72 1.16 -9.41
N LEU A 431 -7.91 1.01 -10.72
CA LEU A 431 -7.70 -0.27 -11.41
C LEU A 431 -6.22 -0.63 -11.49
N GLU A 432 -5.32 0.36 -11.60
CA GLU A 432 -3.88 0.13 -11.48
C GLU A 432 -3.52 -0.45 -10.10
N GLN A 433 -3.97 0.18 -9.02
CA GLN A 433 -3.72 -0.29 -7.66
C GLN A 433 -4.34 -1.66 -7.42
N HIS A 434 -5.58 -1.86 -7.86
CA HIS A 434 -6.26 -3.16 -7.81
C HIS A 434 -5.43 -4.23 -8.54
N GLY A 435 -4.98 -3.94 -9.77
CA GLY A 435 -4.13 -4.85 -10.55
C GLY A 435 -2.78 -5.14 -9.88
N ARG A 436 -2.15 -4.14 -9.24
CA ARG A 436 -0.92 -4.34 -8.45
C ARG A 436 -1.14 -5.36 -7.32
N ALA A 437 -2.31 -5.36 -6.69
CA ALA A 437 -2.64 -6.30 -5.62
C ALA A 437 -3.06 -7.68 -6.16
N THR A 438 -4.07 -7.74 -7.03
CA THR A 438 -4.70 -9.01 -7.46
C THR A 438 -3.89 -9.77 -8.51
N ARG A 439 -3.00 -9.09 -9.24
CA ARG A 439 -2.16 -9.70 -10.29
C ARG A 439 -0.69 -9.78 -9.91
N ARG A 440 -0.30 -9.42 -8.68
CA ARG A 440 1.10 -9.44 -8.20
C ARG A 440 1.81 -10.75 -8.51
N ARG A 441 1.12 -11.86 -8.25
CA ARG A 441 1.63 -13.24 -8.34
C ARG A 441 1.43 -13.89 -9.72
N LYS A 442 0.89 -13.16 -10.70
CA LYS A 442 0.65 -13.67 -12.05
C LYS A 442 1.77 -13.20 -12.99
N CYS A 443 2.28 -14.10 -13.82
CA CYS A 443 3.13 -13.70 -14.95
C CYS A 443 2.24 -13.24 -16.12
N PRO A 444 2.56 -12.12 -16.80
CA PRO A 444 1.93 -11.79 -18.08
C PRO A 444 2.22 -12.89 -19.12
N PRO A 445 1.29 -13.12 -20.07
CA PRO A 445 1.43 -14.14 -21.11
C PRO A 445 2.42 -13.72 -22.21
N GLY A 446 2.67 -14.60 -23.18
CA GLY A 446 3.67 -14.38 -24.23
C GLY A 446 3.39 -13.17 -25.11
N SER A 447 2.15 -13.01 -25.57
CA SER A 447 1.70 -11.85 -26.36
C SER A 447 1.97 -10.52 -25.66
N PHE A 448 1.91 -10.44 -24.32
CA PHE A 448 2.27 -9.22 -23.59
C PHE A 448 3.74 -8.84 -23.79
N TRP A 449 4.66 -9.82 -23.63
CA TRP A 449 6.09 -9.58 -23.78
C TRP A 449 6.49 -9.29 -25.23
N ASP A 450 5.86 -9.99 -26.18
CA ASP A 450 6.06 -9.76 -27.61
C ASP A 450 5.56 -8.37 -28.04
N ALA A 451 4.35 -8.00 -27.64
CA ALA A 451 3.80 -6.67 -27.89
C ALA A 451 4.68 -5.59 -27.25
N ALA A 452 5.17 -5.81 -26.02
CA ALA A 452 6.09 -4.88 -25.36
C ALA A 452 7.39 -4.72 -26.18
N HIS A 453 7.97 -5.83 -26.62
CA HIS A 453 9.16 -5.84 -27.47
C HIS A 453 8.90 -5.23 -28.85
N THR A 454 7.68 -5.24 -29.38
CA THR A 454 7.37 -4.70 -30.71
C THR A 454 7.07 -3.20 -30.65
N TYR A 455 6.16 -2.77 -29.77
CA TYR A 455 5.59 -1.41 -29.83
C TYR A 455 6.26 -0.42 -28.87
N LEU A 456 6.80 -0.86 -27.73
CA LEU A 456 7.38 0.11 -26.79
C LEU A 456 8.68 0.69 -27.33
N THR A 457 8.83 2.00 -27.16
CA THR A 457 9.99 2.76 -27.65
C THR A 457 10.70 3.54 -26.55
N ASP A 458 10.03 3.77 -25.41
CA ASP A 458 10.65 4.41 -24.26
C ASP A 458 11.68 3.48 -23.61
N ALA A 459 12.91 3.99 -23.47
CA ALA A 459 14.05 3.21 -22.99
C ALA A 459 13.87 2.79 -21.52
N GLY A 460 13.17 3.61 -20.71
CA GLY A 460 12.86 3.32 -19.31
C GLY A 460 11.80 2.24 -19.16
N ASP A 461 10.72 2.32 -19.94
CA ASP A 461 9.66 1.31 -19.95
C ASP A 461 10.21 -0.07 -20.36
N LEU A 462 11.04 -0.12 -21.40
CA LEU A 462 11.71 -1.35 -21.85
C LEU A 462 12.64 -1.92 -20.77
N ASN A 463 13.41 -1.08 -20.07
CA ASN A 463 14.28 -1.52 -18.99
C ASN A 463 13.49 -2.03 -17.77
N ASN A 464 12.38 -1.36 -17.41
CA ASN A 464 11.50 -1.79 -16.34
C ASN A 464 10.90 -3.18 -16.63
N LEU A 465 10.44 -3.40 -17.86
CA LEU A 465 9.94 -4.71 -18.28
C LEU A 465 11.04 -5.76 -18.37
N ALA A 466 12.26 -5.40 -18.80
CA ALA A 466 13.39 -6.32 -18.82
C ALA A 466 13.78 -6.80 -17.42
N GLU A 467 13.73 -5.91 -16.43
CA GLU A 467 13.94 -6.25 -15.02
C GLU A 467 12.78 -7.09 -14.46
N ALA A 468 11.54 -6.72 -14.79
CA ALA A 468 10.36 -7.50 -14.40
C ALA A 468 10.38 -8.92 -14.97
N ALA A 469 10.83 -9.10 -16.22
CA ALA A 469 11.01 -10.40 -16.86
C ALA A 469 12.16 -11.18 -16.19
N TYR A 470 13.29 -10.52 -15.90
CA TYR A 470 14.43 -11.14 -15.23
C TYR A 470 14.05 -11.71 -13.85
N ARG A 471 13.38 -10.89 -13.03
CA ARG A 471 12.87 -11.31 -11.71
C ARG A 471 11.88 -12.47 -11.78
N ARG A 472 11.22 -12.64 -12.93
CA ARG A 472 10.28 -13.74 -13.19
C ARG A 472 10.91 -14.94 -13.90
N CYS A 473 12.24 -14.97 -14.00
CA CYS A 473 12.98 -15.98 -14.75
C CYS A 473 12.61 -16.08 -16.23
N ARG A 474 11.96 -15.06 -16.82
CA ARG A 474 11.68 -14.98 -18.26
C ARG A 474 12.91 -14.46 -19.00
N LEU A 475 14.00 -15.23 -18.94
CA LEU A 475 15.35 -14.76 -19.27
C LEU A 475 15.50 -14.37 -20.75
N GLN A 476 14.85 -15.08 -21.68
CA GLN A 476 14.83 -14.72 -23.10
C GLN A 476 14.20 -13.35 -23.32
N TRP A 477 13.00 -13.12 -22.78
CA TRP A 477 12.31 -11.82 -22.85
C TRP A 477 13.11 -10.72 -22.15
N ALA A 478 13.69 -11.02 -20.99
CA ALA A 478 14.57 -10.10 -20.28
C ALA A 478 15.78 -9.69 -21.14
N HIS A 479 16.34 -10.60 -21.92
CA HIS A 479 17.44 -10.30 -22.84
C HIS A 479 16.97 -9.43 -24.01
N HIS A 480 15.91 -9.82 -24.72
CA HIS A 480 15.39 -9.07 -25.87
C HIS A 480 14.98 -7.64 -25.51
N LEU A 481 14.22 -7.48 -24.41
CA LEU A 481 13.79 -6.15 -23.95
C LEU A 481 14.96 -5.29 -23.50
N ARG A 482 15.97 -5.90 -22.84
CA ARG A 482 17.17 -5.18 -22.42
C ARG A 482 18.03 -4.75 -23.61
N GLN A 483 18.10 -5.57 -24.66
CA GLN A 483 18.75 -5.19 -25.91
C GLN A 483 18.06 -3.98 -26.54
N ARG A 484 16.73 -4.01 -26.66
CA ARG A 484 15.96 -2.84 -27.14
C ARG A 484 16.15 -1.59 -26.28
N ALA A 485 16.15 -1.73 -24.96
CA ALA A 485 16.40 -0.62 -24.03
C ALA A 485 17.82 -0.04 -24.23
N ALA A 486 18.82 -0.89 -24.43
CA ALA A 486 20.19 -0.47 -24.67
C ALA A 486 20.38 0.21 -26.05
N ASP A 487 19.70 -0.29 -27.09
CA ASP A 487 19.67 0.35 -28.41
C ASP A 487 19.00 1.72 -28.37
N ALA A 488 17.99 1.89 -27.51
CA ALA A 488 17.38 3.18 -27.18
C ALA A 488 18.23 4.05 -26.21
N GLY A 489 19.38 3.56 -25.74
CA GLY A 489 20.34 4.32 -24.94
C GLY A 489 20.12 4.27 -23.42
N HIS A 490 19.36 3.31 -22.87
CA HIS A 490 19.14 3.21 -21.43
C HIS A 490 20.44 2.85 -20.68
N PRO A 491 20.93 3.69 -19.74
CA PRO A 491 22.22 3.50 -19.08
C PRO A 491 22.32 2.18 -18.31
N ASP A 492 21.29 1.80 -17.54
CA ASP A 492 21.32 0.55 -16.77
C ASP A 492 21.22 -0.69 -17.66
N ALA A 493 20.54 -0.59 -18.82
CA ALA A 493 20.41 -1.70 -19.75
C ALA A 493 21.76 -1.96 -20.44
N LEU A 494 22.45 -0.89 -20.84
CA LEU A 494 23.80 -0.95 -21.39
C LEU A 494 24.78 -1.59 -20.40
N GLN A 495 24.75 -1.16 -19.13
CA GLN A 495 25.61 -1.75 -18.09
C GLN A 495 25.29 -3.22 -17.83
N ALA A 496 24.01 -3.58 -17.76
CA ALA A 496 23.60 -4.96 -17.54
C ALA A 496 23.99 -5.89 -18.71
N LEU A 497 23.86 -5.44 -19.97
CA LEU A 497 24.37 -6.19 -21.12
C LEU A 497 25.90 -6.27 -21.13
N ALA A 498 26.60 -5.21 -20.71
CA ALA A 498 28.05 -5.22 -20.61
C ALA A 498 28.54 -6.30 -19.63
N ARG A 499 27.89 -6.41 -18.46
CA ARG A 499 28.17 -7.47 -17.48
C ARG A 499 27.91 -8.86 -18.04
N LEU A 500 26.82 -9.07 -18.78
CA LEU A 500 26.55 -10.35 -19.44
C LEU A 500 27.64 -10.71 -20.46
N ARG A 501 28.11 -9.74 -21.25
CA ARG A 501 29.24 -9.95 -22.19
C ARG A 501 30.55 -10.25 -21.48
N GLU A 502 30.78 -9.63 -20.33
CA GLU A 502 31.95 -9.90 -19.48
C GLU A 502 31.91 -11.32 -18.90
N GLU A 503 30.75 -11.78 -18.40
CA GLU A 503 30.51 -13.16 -17.98
C GLU A 503 30.79 -14.16 -19.12
N ASP A 504 30.38 -13.82 -20.35
CA ASP A 504 30.63 -14.60 -21.57
C ASP A 504 32.06 -14.46 -22.12
N ARG A 505 32.96 -13.75 -21.43
CA ARG A 505 34.35 -13.44 -21.83
C ARG A 505 34.49 -12.63 -23.13
N ASP A 506 33.42 -12.00 -23.62
CA ASP A 506 33.46 -11.01 -24.69
C ASP A 506 33.83 -9.62 -24.12
N LEU A 507 35.09 -9.48 -23.70
CA LEU A 507 35.60 -8.25 -23.07
C LEU A 507 35.51 -7.03 -23.99
N LYS A 508 35.67 -7.22 -25.32
CA LYS A 508 35.57 -6.13 -26.31
C LYS A 508 34.13 -5.64 -26.45
N GLY A 509 33.16 -6.57 -26.52
CA GLY A 509 31.75 -6.24 -26.52
C GLY A 509 31.31 -5.56 -25.22
N ALA A 510 31.78 -6.07 -24.07
CA ALA A 510 31.54 -5.47 -22.76
C ALA A 510 32.09 -4.04 -22.68
N GLU A 511 33.32 -3.81 -23.14
CA GLU A 511 33.95 -2.49 -23.13
C GLU A 511 33.17 -1.48 -24.00
N ALA A 512 32.72 -1.87 -25.20
CA ALA A 512 31.92 -1.02 -26.06
C ALA A 512 30.59 -0.59 -25.40
N LEU A 513 29.95 -1.52 -24.68
CA LEU A 513 28.70 -1.26 -23.95
C LEU A 513 28.93 -0.40 -22.70
N TYR A 514 29.98 -0.66 -21.91
CA TYR A 514 30.31 0.17 -20.75
C TYR A 514 30.67 1.61 -21.17
N ARG A 515 31.36 1.81 -22.30
CA ARG A 515 31.61 3.17 -22.83
C ARG A 515 30.29 3.89 -23.14
N ARG A 516 29.39 3.24 -23.88
CA ARG A 516 28.05 3.80 -24.16
C ARG A 516 27.27 4.10 -22.87
N ALA A 517 27.36 3.23 -21.86
CA ALA A 517 26.71 3.45 -20.57
C ALA A 517 27.28 4.67 -19.84
N ALA A 518 28.61 4.83 -19.83
CA ALA A 518 29.28 5.99 -19.25
C ALA A 518 28.90 7.29 -19.98
N ASP A 519 28.86 7.27 -21.31
CA ASP A 519 28.45 8.42 -22.12
C ASP A 519 26.97 8.79 -21.91
N ALA A 520 26.13 7.81 -21.54
CA ALA A 520 24.74 8.00 -21.11
C ALA A 520 24.58 8.43 -19.64
N GLY A 521 25.68 8.68 -18.91
CA GLY A 521 25.67 9.17 -17.53
C GLY A 521 25.74 8.10 -16.44
N LYS A 522 26.00 6.83 -16.78
CA LYS A 522 26.20 5.76 -15.79
C LYS A 522 27.65 5.77 -15.30
N ASN A 523 27.93 6.55 -14.26
CA ASN A 523 29.29 6.73 -13.75
C ASN A 523 29.94 5.43 -13.24
N ASP A 524 29.15 4.47 -12.74
CA ASP A 524 29.64 3.14 -12.34
C ASP A 524 30.30 2.37 -13.49
N ALA A 525 29.91 2.65 -14.74
CA ALA A 525 30.50 2.02 -15.91
C ALA A 525 31.97 2.45 -16.13
N LEU A 526 32.37 3.64 -15.63
CA LEU A 526 33.77 4.08 -15.67
C LEU A 526 34.66 3.22 -14.78
N ILE A 527 34.17 2.78 -13.63
CA ILE A 527 34.88 1.86 -12.74
C ILE A 527 35.04 0.49 -13.41
N ALA A 528 33.99 -0.01 -14.07
CA ALA A 528 34.07 -1.27 -14.82
C ALA A 528 35.07 -1.20 -15.99
N LEU A 529 35.08 -0.09 -16.76
CA LEU A 529 36.08 0.14 -17.81
C LEU A 529 37.50 0.19 -17.24
N ALA A 530 37.69 0.85 -16.10
CA ALA A 530 39.00 0.90 -15.45
C ALA A 530 39.49 -0.49 -15.03
N ARG A 531 38.60 -1.31 -14.46
CA ARG A 531 38.91 -2.71 -14.10
C ARG A 531 39.25 -3.56 -15.32
N LEU A 532 38.51 -3.46 -16.43
CA LEU A 532 38.83 -4.16 -17.67
C LEU A 532 40.23 -3.78 -18.19
N ARG A 533 40.63 -2.52 -18.03
CA ARG A 533 41.97 -2.02 -18.40
C ARG A 533 43.07 -2.53 -17.47
N GLU A 534 42.80 -2.62 -16.17
CA GLU A 534 43.72 -3.27 -15.23
C GLU A 534 43.95 -4.75 -15.57
N GLU A 535 42.90 -5.48 -15.93
CA GLU A 535 43.00 -6.89 -16.35
C GLU A 535 43.83 -7.05 -17.63
N ASP A 536 43.74 -6.09 -18.56
CA ASP A 536 44.57 -6.01 -19.78
C ASP A 536 45.99 -5.43 -19.50
N ARG A 537 46.31 -5.14 -18.23
CA ARG A 537 47.56 -4.50 -17.78
C ARG A 537 47.82 -3.10 -18.36
N ASP A 538 46.79 -2.45 -18.89
CA ASP A 538 46.80 -1.06 -19.32
C ASP A 538 46.52 -0.14 -18.12
N LEU A 539 47.53 0.02 -17.27
CA LEU A 539 47.42 0.81 -16.04
C LEU A 539 47.16 2.30 -16.32
N GLU A 540 47.72 2.84 -17.40
CA GLU A 540 47.49 4.24 -17.83
C GLU A 540 46.03 4.45 -18.26
N GLY A 541 45.48 3.51 -19.05
CA GLY A 541 44.08 3.52 -19.44
C GLY A 541 43.14 3.35 -18.25
N ALA A 542 43.47 2.46 -17.31
CA ALA A 542 42.71 2.29 -16.07
C ALA A 542 42.69 3.58 -15.23
N GLU A 543 43.84 4.22 -15.07
CA GLU A 543 43.96 5.47 -14.34
C GLU A 543 43.10 6.59 -14.96
N ALA A 544 43.10 6.71 -16.28
CA ALA A 544 42.29 7.69 -16.99
C ALA A 544 40.79 7.51 -16.71
N PHE A 545 40.30 6.27 -16.67
CA PHE A 545 38.90 5.98 -16.36
C PHE A 545 38.55 6.22 -14.89
N TYR A 546 39.41 5.82 -13.95
CA TYR A 546 39.15 6.12 -12.53
C TYR A 546 39.17 7.63 -12.25
N ARG A 547 40.06 8.41 -12.89
CA ARG A 547 40.07 9.87 -12.74
C ARG A 547 38.75 10.48 -13.22
N ARG A 548 38.26 10.05 -14.39
CA ARG A 548 36.93 10.44 -14.88
C ARG A 548 35.81 10.04 -13.92
N ALA A 549 35.92 8.89 -13.24
CA ALA A 549 34.94 8.47 -12.25
C ALA A 549 34.94 9.42 -11.02
N VAL A 550 36.13 9.80 -10.53
CA VAL A 550 36.28 10.80 -9.46
C VAL A 550 35.68 12.14 -9.86
N ASP A 551 35.99 12.64 -11.06
CA ASP A 551 35.44 13.89 -11.60
C ASP A 551 33.91 13.85 -11.69
N ALA A 552 33.34 12.66 -11.89
CA ALA A 552 31.90 12.40 -11.93
C ALA A 552 31.27 12.13 -10.55
N GLY A 553 32.02 12.36 -9.46
CA GLY A 553 31.55 12.24 -8.07
C GLY A 553 31.62 10.82 -7.48
N GLN A 554 32.22 9.85 -8.18
CA GLN A 554 32.42 8.49 -7.67
C GLN A 554 33.65 8.43 -6.78
N ALA A 555 33.50 8.95 -5.56
CA ALA A 555 34.60 9.17 -4.65
C ALA A 555 35.34 7.87 -4.23
N TYR A 556 34.68 6.70 -4.33
CA TYR A 556 35.30 5.38 -4.11
C TYR A 556 36.42 5.06 -5.12
N ALA A 557 36.43 5.71 -6.30
CA ALA A 557 37.50 5.57 -7.29
C ALA A 557 38.84 6.17 -6.83
N LEU A 558 38.85 7.06 -5.83
CA LEU A 558 40.08 7.62 -5.25
C LEU A 558 40.98 6.53 -4.65
N ILE A 559 40.38 5.52 -4.01
CA ILE A 559 41.11 4.40 -3.41
C ILE A 559 41.76 3.54 -4.50
N ALA A 560 41.04 3.31 -5.59
CA ALA A 560 41.56 2.55 -6.72
C ALA A 560 42.71 3.29 -7.43
N LEU A 561 42.60 4.62 -7.60
CA LEU A 561 43.68 5.46 -8.12
C LEU A 561 44.91 5.47 -7.21
N ALA A 562 44.72 5.59 -5.90
CA ALA A 562 45.81 5.57 -4.93
C ALA A 562 46.59 4.25 -5.02
N ARG A 563 45.88 3.11 -5.10
CA ARG A 563 46.48 1.80 -5.32
C ARG A 563 47.26 1.73 -6.64
N LEU A 564 46.69 2.22 -7.75
CA LEU A 564 47.36 2.20 -9.05
C LEU A 564 48.63 3.05 -9.07
N ARG A 565 48.59 4.26 -8.48
CA ARG A 565 49.75 5.15 -8.37
C ARG A 565 50.85 4.53 -7.52
N GLU A 566 50.48 3.88 -6.42
CA GLU A 566 51.42 3.16 -5.56
C GLU A 566 52.09 2.00 -6.32
N GLN A 567 51.32 1.21 -7.07
CA GLN A 567 51.85 0.12 -7.91
C GLN A 567 52.74 0.63 -9.05
N ALA A 568 52.46 1.82 -9.58
CA ALA A 568 53.30 2.50 -10.58
C ALA A 568 54.55 3.17 -9.98
N GLY A 569 54.68 3.18 -8.65
CA GLY A 569 55.80 3.79 -7.92
C GLY A 569 55.64 5.29 -7.62
N ASP A 570 54.53 5.90 -8.02
CA ASP A 570 54.18 7.29 -7.67
C ASP A 570 53.59 7.38 -6.26
N ARG A 571 54.50 7.27 -5.30
CA ARG A 571 54.20 7.27 -3.86
C ARG A 571 53.57 8.57 -3.37
N GLU A 572 54.02 9.72 -3.88
CA GLU A 572 53.49 11.02 -3.50
C GLU A 572 52.07 11.22 -4.04
N GLY A 573 51.83 10.83 -5.29
CA GLY A 573 50.50 10.86 -5.89
C GLY A 573 49.51 9.93 -5.17
N ALA A 574 49.94 8.72 -4.80
CA ALA A 574 49.13 7.78 -4.05
C ALA A 574 48.72 8.31 -2.66
N GLU A 575 49.65 8.93 -1.94
CA GLU A 575 49.38 9.55 -0.63
C GLU A 575 48.42 10.73 -0.74
N ALA A 576 48.59 11.59 -1.75
CA ALA A 576 47.69 12.72 -2.00
C ALA A 576 46.25 12.24 -2.27
N LEU A 577 46.07 11.19 -3.06
CA LEU A 577 44.76 10.59 -3.36
C LEU A 577 44.13 9.92 -2.13
N ALA A 578 44.93 9.24 -1.31
CA ALA A 578 44.45 8.65 -0.05
C ALA A 578 43.95 9.72 0.93
N ARG A 579 44.62 10.88 1.01
CA ARG A 579 44.14 12.03 1.81
C ARG A 579 42.84 12.62 1.26
N GLN A 580 42.72 12.77 -0.06
CA GLN A 580 41.46 13.21 -0.68
C GLN A 580 40.29 12.26 -0.37
N ALA A 581 40.54 10.94 -0.30
CA ALA A 581 39.52 9.96 0.07
C ALA A 581 39.05 10.11 1.52
N ILE A 582 39.96 10.51 2.43
CA ILE A 582 39.63 10.83 3.83
C ILE A 582 38.83 12.13 3.91
N ASP A 583 39.30 13.19 3.24
CA ASP A 583 38.63 14.50 3.24
C ASP A 583 37.20 14.43 2.69
N ALA A 584 36.99 13.57 1.68
CA ALA A 584 35.67 13.31 1.11
C ALA A 584 34.80 12.34 1.95
N VAL A 585 35.28 11.90 3.12
CA VAL A 585 34.62 10.97 4.05
C VAL A 585 34.22 9.65 3.37
N VAL A 586 35.05 9.20 2.42
CA VAL A 586 34.79 7.99 1.61
C VAL A 586 35.35 6.76 2.29
N ASP A 587 36.62 6.85 2.71
CA ASP A 587 37.30 5.79 3.43
C ASP A 587 38.25 6.40 4.48
N PRO A 588 37.78 6.48 5.73
CA PRO A 588 38.61 6.74 6.91
C PRO A 588 39.93 5.95 6.94
N PHE A 589 39.94 4.74 6.38
CA PHE A 589 41.09 3.83 6.46
C PHE A 589 42.01 3.91 5.24
N ALA A 590 41.88 4.92 4.36
CA ALA A 590 42.66 4.99 3.13
C ALA A 590 44.17 5.01 3.36
N LEU A 591 44.66 5.77 4.35
CA LEU A 591 46.09 5.80 4.72
C LEU A 591 46.57 4.48 5.34
N ASP A 592 45.72 3.79 6.12
CA ASP A 592 46.02 2.46 6.66
C ASP A 592 46.17 1.43 5.54
N ARG A 593 45.22 1.39 4.59
CA ARG A 593 45.31 0.50 3.42
C ARG A 593 46.55 0.77 2.57
N LEU A 594 46.93 2.04 2.38
CA LEU A 594 48.13 2.39 1.64
C LEU A 594 49.41 1.97 2.39
N ALA A 595 49.44 2.15 3.71
CA ALA A 595 50.54 1.67 4.56
C ALA A 595 50.70 0.14 4.45
N ARG A 596 49.58 -0.60 4.47
CA ARG A 596 49.60 -2.05 4.26
C ARG A 596 50.15 -2.46 2.90
N LEU A 597 49.73 -1.78 1.83
CA LEU A 597 50.25 -2.03 0.48
C LEU A 597 51.77 -1.82 0.39
N ARG A 598 52.30 -0.78 1.05
CA ARG A 598 53.75 -0.53 1.14
C ARG A 598 54.48 -1.62 1.91
N GLU A 599 53.93 -2.06 3.04
CA GLU A 599 54.52 -3.13 3.85
C GLU A 599 54.56 -4.46 3.08
N GLU A 600 53.47 -4.82 2.38
CA GLU A 600 53.38 -6.00 1.52
C GLU A 600 54.37 -5.92 0.33
N ALA A 601 54.62 -4.72 -0.19
CA ALA A 601 55.63 -4.46 -1.22
C ALA A 601 57.08 -4.40 -0.69
N GLY A 602 57.27 -4.51 0.63
CA GLY A 602 58.59 -4.48 1.29
C GLY A 602 59.13 -3.09 1.63
N ASP A 603 58.36 -2.03 1.37
CA ASP A 603 58.70 -0.65 1.72
C ASP A 603 58.29 -0.34 3.19
N ARG A 604 59.07 -0.91 4.12
CA ARG A 604 58.81 -0.82 5.55
C ARG A 604 58.88 0.60 6.10
N GLU A 605 59.80 1.42 5.59
CA GLU A 605 59.94 2.82 6.02
C GLU A 605 58.76 3.67 5.53
N GLY A 606 58.35 3.49 4.26
CA GLY A 606 57.20 4.18 3.69
C GLY A 606 55.88 3.78 4.34
N ALA A 607 55.70 2.50 4.69
CA ALA A 607 54.53 2.01 5.42
C ALA A 607 54.42 2.64 6.82
N GLU A 608 55.53 2.68 7.54
CA GLU A 608 55.58 3.25 8.89
C GLU A 608 55.37 4.78 8.88
N ALA A 609 55.91 5.49 7.89
CA ALA A 609 55.66 6.91 7.72
C ALA A 609 54.18 7.23 7.53
N LEU A 610 53.47 6.47 6.67
CA LEU A 610 52.03 6.63 6.46
C LEU A 610 51.21 6.28 7.71
N ALA A 611 51.55 5.17 8.37
CA ALA A 611 50.86 4.74 9.58
C ALA A 611 50.99 5.76 10.72
N ARG A 612 52.10 6.49 10.81
CA ARG A 612 52.30 7.59 11.79
C ARG A 612 51.49 8.84 11.49
N GLN A 613 51.10 9.08 10.24
CA GLN A 613 50.27 10.24 9.87
C GLN A 613 48.76 9.99 10.07
N ALA A 614 48.32 8.72 10.07
CA ALA A 614 46.90 8.37 10.18
C ALA A 614 46.21 8.80 11.51
N PRO A 615 46.88 8.79 12.68
CA PRO A 615 46.30 9.32 13.92
C PRO A 615 45.92 10.80 13.83
N ASP A 616 46.73 11.63 13.16
CA ASP A 616 46.46 13.06 12.96
C ASP A 616 45.24 13.30 12.05
N ALA A 617 44.89 12.31 11.22
CA ALA A 617 43.67 12.27 10.41
C ALA A 617 42.45 11.68 11.14
N GLY A 618 42.54 11.41 12.45
CA GLY A 618 41.44 10.86 13.25
C GLY A 618 41.37 9.34 13.30
N HIS A 619 42.41 8.63 12.87
CA HIS A 619 42.44 7.16 12.76
C HIS A 619 43.60 6.55 13.55
N PRO A 620 43.43 6.35 14.88
CA PRO A 620 44.52 5.99 15.80
C PRO A 620 44.98 4.52 15.70
N PHE A 621 44.46 3.75 14.73
CA PHE A 621 44.67 2.30 14.65
C PHE A 621 45.68 1.87 13.59
N ALA A 622 46.14 2.74 12.69
CA ALA A 622 47.02 2.34 11.58
C ALA A 622 48.37 1.76 12.03
N LEU A 623 48.99 2.37 13.05
CA LEU A 623 50.23 1.84 13.65
C LEU A 623 50.02 0.46 14.28
N ARG A 624 48.84 0.21 14.86
CA ARG A 624 48.46 -1.08 15.44
C ARG A 624 48.26 -2.12 14.33
N SER A 625 47.56 -1.78 13.26
CA SER A 625 47.36 -2.66 12.10
C SER A 625 48.69 -3.08 11.48
N LEU A 626 49.61 -2.14 11.30
CA LEU A 626 50.94 -2.41 10.76
C LEU A 626 51.78 -3.28 11.71
N ALA A 627 51.70 -3.02 13.02
CA ALA A 627 52.37 -3.84 14.04
C ALA A 627 51.89 -5.30 14.02
N GLN A 628 50.58 -5.52 13.80
CA GLN A 628 50.01 -6.85 13.67
C GLN A 628 50.57 -7.60 12.45
N ILE A 629 50.71 -6.93 11.31
CA ILE A 629 51.28 -7.52 10.09
C ILE A 629 52.75 -7.94 10.31
N ARG A 630 53.56 -7.08 10.96
CA ARG A 630 54.96 -7.43 11.30
C ARG A 630 55.04 -8.59 12.28
N MET A 631 54.12 -8.64 13.25
CA MET A 631 54.04 -9.73 14.23
C MET A 631 53.71 -11.07 13.56
N GLU A 632 52.74 -11.09 12.63
CA GLU A 632 52.38 -12.28 11.84
C GLU A 632 53.51 -12.73 10.90
N ALA A 633 54.30 -11.78 10.39
CA ALA A 633 55.51 -12.06 9.61
C ALA A 633 56.72 -12.52 10.48
N GLY A 634 56.57 -12.58 11.80
CA GLY A 634 57.61 -12.99 12.75
C GLY A 634 58.62 -11.90 13.12
N ASP A 635 58.43 -10.66 12.66
CA ASP A 635 59.23 -9.50 13.04
C ASP A 635 58.72 -8.90 14.36
N LEU A 636 59.03 -9.59 15.46
CA LEU A 636 58.61 -9.19 16.80
C LEU A 636 59.24 -7.85 17.23
N GLU A 637 60.48 -7.56 16.82
CA GLU A 637 61.17 -6.30 17.14
C GLU A 637 60.51 -5.12 16.42
N GLY A 638 60.20 -5.26 15.13
CA GLY A 638 59.48 -4.27 14.34
C GLY A 638 58.04 -4.05 14.83
N ALA A 639 57.34 -5.13 15.21
CA ALA A 639 56.01 -5.04 15.83
C ALA A 639 56.05 -4.30 17.17
N GLU A 640 57.05 -4.58 18.02
CA GLU A 640 57.23 -3.90 19.30
C GLU A 640 57.48 -2.39 19.12
N ALA A 641 58.30 -1.99 18.13
CA ALA A 641 58.54 -0.59 17.82
C ALA A 641 57.25 0.14 17.41
N LEU A 642 56.43 -0.47 16.56
CA LEU A 642 55.18 0.10 16.08
C LEU A 642 54.09 0.16 17.17
N TYR A 643 53.93 -0.90 17.97
CA TYR A 643 52.99 -0.87 19.10
C TYR A 643 53.40 0.18 20.16
N ARG A 644 54.70 0.40 20.37
CA ARG A 644 55.18 1.50 21.23
C ARG A 644 54.77 2.86 20.67
N GLY A 645 54.96 3.08 19.37
CA GLY A 645 54.50 4.30 18.70
C GLY A 645 52.99 4.49 18.80
N ALA A 646 52.20 3.43 18.64
CA ALA A 646 50.74 3.48 18.82
C ALA A 646 50.35 3.83 20.27
N ALA A 647 51.04 3.26 21.25
CA ALA A 647 50.82 3.55 22.67
C ALA A 647 51.18 5.01 23.03
N ASP A 648 52.28 5.53 22.48
CA ASP A 648 52.69 6.93 22.66
C ASP A 648 51.68 7.90 22.02
N ALA A 649 51.02 7.49 20.94
CA ALA A 649 49.89 8.20 20.31
C ALA A 649 48.55 8.05 21.06
N GLY A 650 48.55 7.43 22.25
CA GLY A 650 47.35 7.32 23.11
C GLY A 650 46.49 6.08 22.86
N ASN A 651 46.93 5.13 22.03
CA ASN A 651 46.23 3.86 21.85
C ASN A 651 46.54 2.92 23.02
N SER A 652 45.63 2.88 24.00
CA SER A 652 45.81 2.07 25.21
C SER A 652 45.84 0.56 24.94
N ASP A 653 45.25 0.10 23.84
CA ASP A 653 45.21 -1.31 23.46
C ASP A 653 46.58 -1.77 22.95
N ALA A 654 47.37 -0.85 22.37
CA ALA A 654 48.74 -1.14 21.95
C ALA A 654 49.66 -1.47 23.14
N LEU A 655 49.39 -0.91 24.33
CA LEU A 655 50.11 -1.28 25.55
C LEU A 655 49.85 -2.73 25.97
N ALA A 656 48.63 -3.24 25.73
CA ALA A 656 48.29 -4.64 25.98
C ALA A 656 48.99 -5.58 24.97
N ALA A 657 49.07 -5.17 23.69
CA ALA A 657 49.81 -5.92 22.68
C ALA A 657 51.33 -5.97 22.95
N LEU A 658 51.94 -4.85 23.39
CA LEU A 658 53.34 -4.83 23.87
C LEU A 658 53.55 -5.77 25.05
N ALA A 659 52.61 -5.78 25.99
CA ALA A 659 52.68 -6.65 27.15
C ALA A 659 52.60 -8.14 26.73
N TRP A 660 51.77 -8.46 25.74
CA TRP A 660 51.72 -9.81 25.17
C TRP A 660 53.06 -10.23 24.52
N ILE A 661 53.67 -9.37 23.69
CA ILE A 661 55.00 -9.63 23.10
C ILE A 661 56.04 -9.90 24.20
N ARG A 662 56.01 -9.12 25.30
CA ARG A 662 56.90 -9.30 26.46
C ARG A 662 56.68 -10.62 27.17
N MET A 663 55.42 -11.09 27.27
CA MET A 663 55.11 -12.42 27.81
C MET A 663 55.67 -13.55 26.95
N GLU A 664 55.59 -13.44 25.63
CA GLU A 664 56.08 -14.48 24.70
C GLU A 664 57.61 -14.62 24.76
N VAL A 665 58.34 -13.52 24.97
CA VAL A 665 59.80 -13.55 25.19
C VAL A 665 60.20 -13.87 26.65
N GLY A 666 59.24 -14.20 27.52
CA GLY A 666 59.46 -14.63 28.91
C GLY A 666 59.65 -13.49 29.92
N ASP A 667 59.52 -12.24 29.51
CA ASP A 667 59.63 -11.04 30.36
C ASP A 667 58.30 -10.73 31.06
N LEU A 668 57.96 -11.56 32.06
CA LEU A 668 56.73 -11.42 32.84
C LEU A 668 56.66 -10.11 33.63
N GLU A 669 57.80 -9.61 34.11
CA GLU A 669 57.89 -8.35 34.87
C GLU A 669 57.66 -7.14 33.96
N GLY A 670 58.25 -7.14 32.75
CA GLY A 670 58.03 -6.12 31.73
C GLY A 670 56.59 -6.11 31.20
N ALA A 671 56.01 -7.29 30.96
CA ALA A 671 54.60 -7.42 30.60
C ALA A 671 53.67 -6.86 31.67
N GLU A 672 53.97 -7.15 32.95
CA GLU A 672 53.21 -6.63 34.07
C GLU A 672 53.22 -5.10 34.14
N ALA A 673 54.40 -4.49 33.97
CA ALA A 673 54.55 -3.03 33.96
C ALA A 673 53.72 -2.38 32.85
N LEU A 674 53.66 -3.00 31.67
CA LEU A 674 52.90 -2.52 30.51
C LEU A 674 51.38 -2.66 30.71
N TYR A 675 50.88 -3.80 31.22
CA TYR A 675 49.46 -3.94 31.55
C TYR A 675 49.02 -2.97 32.65
N ARG A 676 49.84 -2.71 33.68
CA ARG A 676 49.54 -1.66 34.67
C ARG A 676 49.43 -0.27 34.04
N ARG A 677 50.31 0.05 33.08
CA ARG A 677 50.23 1.31 32.33
C ARG A 677 48.95 1.38 31.49
N ALA A 678 48.55 0.29 30.85
CA ALA A 678 47.29 0.22 30.09
C ALA A 678 46.07 0.48 30.98
N VAL A 679 46.01 -0.15 32.15
CA VAL A 679 44.95 0.10 33.15
C VAL A 679 44.93 1.56 33.60
N LYS A 680 46.10 2.15 33.88
CA LYS A 680 46.20 3.57 34.28
C LYS A 680 45.78 4.52 33.16
N ALA A 681 46.01 4.14 31.90
CA ALA A 681 45.60 4.87 30.71
C ALA A 681 44.11 4.72 30.37
N GLY A 682 43.33 4.03 31.21
CA GLY A 682 41.89 3.87 31.00
C GLY A 682 41.51 2.65 30.16
N TYR A 683 42.38 1.64 30.06
CA TYR A 683 42.07 0.33 29.47
C TYR A 683 41.89 -0.75 30.54
N PRO A 684 40.73 -0.77 31.24
CA PRO A 684 40.45 -1.74 32.29
C PRO A 684 40.38 -3.20 31.80
N ALA A 685 40.26 -3.46 30.49
CA ALA A 685 40.41 -4.79 29.89
C ALA A 685 41.80 -5.42 30.08
N ALA A 686 42.81 -4.65 30.49
CA ALA A 686 44.12 -5.18 30.90
C ALA A 686 44.14 -5.76 32.33
N LEU A 687 43.12 -5.52 33.17
CA LEU A 687 43.07 -6.02 34.55
C LEU A 687 43.04 -7.56 34.66
N PRO A 688 42.25 -8.29 33.84
CA PRO A 688 42.27 -9.77 33.81
C PRO A 688 43.63 -10.34 33.42
N GLU A 689 44.31 -9.72 32.45
CA GLU A 689 45.62 -10.16 31.99
C GLU A 689 46.70 -9.94 33.05
N LEU A 690 46.67 -8.78 33.73
CA LEU A 690 47.53 -8.49 34.86
C LEU A 690 47.34 -9.50 36.00
N ALA A 691 46.09 -9.86 36.28
CA ALA A 691 45.75 -10.86 37.28
C ALA A 691 46.27 -12.26 36.89
N ARG A 692 46.22 -12.63 35.60
CA ARG A 692 46.78 -13.88 35.08
C ARG A 692 48.29 -13.96 35.22
N ILE A 693 49.02 -12.85 34.98
CA ILE A 693 50.47 -12.78 35.20
C ILE A 693 50.78 -12.97 36.69
N ARG A 694 50.09 -12.27 37.59
CA ARG A 694 50.25 -12.42 39.05
C ARG A 694 50.00 -13.86 39.52
N LYS A 695 48.98 -14.52 38.97
CA LYS A 695 48.72 -15.94 39.21
C LYS A 695 49.89 -16.83 38.76
N LYS A 696 50.44 -16.60 37.56
CA LYS A 696 51.62 -17.35 37.06
C LYS A 696 52.87 -17.12 37.91
N MET A 697 53.00 -15.94 38.54
CA MET A 697 54.06 -15.61 39.48
C MET A 697 53.80 -16.15 40.91
N GLY A 698 52.72 -16.89 41.12
CA GLY A 698 52.36 -17.51 42.41
C GLY A 698 51.62 -16.59 43.39
N ASP A 699 51.30 -15.36 42.99
CA ASP A 699 50.63 -14.37 43.83
C ASP A 699 49.11 -14.40 43.61
N LEU A 700 48.47 -15.40 44.21
CA LEU A 700 47.02 -15.60 44.13
C LEU A 700 46.23 -14.47 44.81
N GLY A 701 46.83 -13.81 45.82
CA GLY A 701 46.23 -12.70 46.56
C GLY A 701 46.08 -11.45 45.70
N ASP A 702 47.18 -11.00 45.10
CA ASP A 702 47.16 -9.85 44.18
C ASP A 702 46.34 -10.16 42.92
N SER A 703 46.39 -11.39 42.42
CA SER A 703 45.56 -11.84 41.30
C SER A 703 44.06 -11.69 41.62
N ALA A 704 43.61 -12.15 42.79
CA ALA A 704 42.22 -11.99 43.22
C ALA A 704 41.83 -10.51 43.41
N ALA A 705 42.72 -9.67 43.91
CA ALA A 705 42.47 -8.23 44.04
C ALA A 705 42.31 -7.54 42.69
N LEU A 706 43.09 -7.94 41.69
CA LEU A 706 43.03 -7.40 40.32
C LEU A 706 41.79 -7.86 39.57
N TYR A 707 41.41 -9.14 39.66
CA TYR A 707 40.14 -9.60 39.10
C TYR A 707 38.95 -8.90 39.78
N ARG A 708 38.99 -8.63 41.09
CA ARG A 708 37.95 -7.83 41.78
C ARG A 708 37.84 -6.43 41.18
N ARG A 709 38.98 -5.75 40.98
CA ARG A 709 38.99 -4.43 40.32
C ARG A 709 38.46 -4.47 38.89
N ALA A 710 38.67 -5.55 38.15
CA ALA A 710 38.09 -5.73 36.82
C ALA A 710 36.56 -5.80 36.87
N VAL A 711 36.02 -6.52 37.85
CA VAL A 711 34.57 -6.59 38.10
C VAL A 711 34.01 -5.23 38.47
N ASP A 712 34.65 -4.51 39.41
CA ASP A 712 34.23 -3.17 39.83
C ASP A 712 34.30 -2.15 38.67
N ALA A 713 35.19 -2.39 37.70
CA ALA A 713 35.34 -1.58 36.47
C ALA A 713 34.38 -1.99 35.34
N GLY A 714 33.41 -2.89 35.59
CA GLY A 714 32.39 -3.27 34.62
C GLY A 714 32.77 -4.42 33.69
N TYR A 715 33.74 -5.27 34.05
CA TYR A 715 34.08 -6.51 33.33
C TYR A 715 33.55 -7.72 34.10
N PRO A 716 32.25 -8.05 34.01
CA PRO A 716 31.66 -9.17 34.73
C PRO A 716 32.22 -10.52 34.29
N THR A 717 32.86 -10.61 33.11
CA THR A 717 33.57 -11.81 32.64
C THR A 717 34.79 -12.18 33.51
N ALA A 718 35.26 -11.27 34.36
CA ALA A 718 36.31 -11.52 35.36
C ALA A 718 35.80 -12.24 36.62
N LEU A 719 34.48 -12.29 36.84
CA LEU A 719 33.86 -12.92 38.02
C LEU A 719 34.15 -14.42 38.16
N PRO A 720 34.07 -15.26 37.10
CA PRO A 720 34.34 -16.69 37.21
C PRO A 720 35.80 -16.98 37.58
N GLU A 721 36.74 -16.23 37.01
CA GLU A 721 38.17 -16.37 37.30
C GLU A 721 38.52 -15.91 38.72
N LEU A 722 37.91 -14.81 39.19
CA LEU A 722 38.01 -14.39 40.59
C LEU A 722 37.53 -15.49 41.55
N ALA A 723 36.41 -16.11 41.25
CA ALA A 723 35.83 -17.17 42.07
C ALA A 723 36.68 -18.45 42.03
N ARG A 724 37.25 -18.80 40.86
CA ARG A 724 38.17 -19.93 40.70
C ARG A 724 39.45 -19.74 41.53
N ILE A 725 40.03 -18.55 41.52
CA ILE A 725 41.26 -18.24 42.29
C ILE A 725 40.98 -18.25 43.80
N ARG A 726 39.81 -17.76 44.24
CA ARG A 726 39.41 -17.89 45.65
C ARG A 726 39.14 -19.34 46.08
N LYS A 727 38.62 -20.17 45.18
CA LYS A 727 38.49 -21.62 45.40
C LYS A 727 39.86 -22.30 45.51
N GLU A 728 40.79 -21.98 44.62
CA GLU A 728 42.19 -22.46 44.66
C GLU A 728 42.93 -21.99 45.93
N ALA A 729 42.60 -20.80 46.45
CA ALA A 729 43.09 -20.27 47.72
C ALA A 729 42.38 -20.85 48.97
N GLY A 730 41.41 -21.76 48.81
CA GLY A 730 40.70 -22.43 49.91
C GLY A 730 39.57 -21.62 50.56
N ASP A 731 39.12 -20.52 49.96
CA ASP A 731 38.28 -19.50 50.59
C ASP A 731 36.83 -19.47 50.05
N LEU A 732 36.22 -20.67 49.91
CA LEU A 732 34.91 -20.84 49.29
C LEU A 732 33.77 -20.16 50.08
N ALA A 733 33.85 -20.17 51.42
CA ALA A 733 32.85 -19.57 52.31
C ALA A 733 32.83 -18.03 52.25
N VAL A 734 34.01 -17.41 52.08
CA VAL A 734 34.14 -15.95 51.93
C VAL A 734 33.64 -15.49 50.56
N SER A 735 33.75 -16.35 49.53
CA SER A 735 33.20 -16.11 48.19
C SER A 735 31.67 -15.93 48.24
N THR A 736 30.94 -16.84 48.91
CA THR A 736 29.47 -16.81 49.03
C THR A 736 28.97 -15.59 49.81
N ALA A 737 29.66 -15.21 50.89
CA ALA A 737 29.34 -14.03 51.70
C ALA A 737 29.61 -12.71 50.96
N PHE A 738 30.69 -12.66 50.17
CA PHE A 738 31.08 -11.49 49.39
C PHE A 738 30.05 -11.17 48.29
N TYR A 739 29.58 -12.19 47.55
CA TYR A 739 28.58 -12.02 46.50
C TYR A 739 27.18 -11.66 47.04
N SER A 740 26.86 -12.11 48.25
CA SER A 740 25.64 -11.72 48.98
C SER A 740 25.68 -10.26 49.47
N GLY A 741 26.89 -9.70 49.64
CA GLY A 741 27.17 -8.37 50.19
C GLY A 741 27.23 -7.23 49.17
N ILE A 742 27.23 -7.52 47.86
CA ILE A 742 27.08 -6.50 46.78
C ILE A 742 25.59 -6.10 46.66
N GLY A 743 24.90 -6.06 47.81
CA GLY A 743 23.46 -6.08 48.00
C GLY A 743 22.77 -4.76 47.66
N ASP A 744 22.86 -4.35 46.40
CA ASP A 744 21.90 -3.42 45.82
C ASP A 744 21.09 -4.13 44.75
N ALA A 745 19.77 -4.00 44.85
CA ALA A 745 18.77 -4.53 43.92
C ALA A 745 18.90 -3.98 42.47
N ARG A 746 19.97 -3.24 42.17
CA ARG A 746 20.26 -2.62 40.87
C ARG A 746 21.34 -3.35 40.07
N ASN A 747 22.09 -4.29 40.65
CA ASN A 747 23.13 -5.05 39.92
C ASN A 747 22.65 -6.46 39.56
N THR A 748 21.62 -6.51 38.71
CA THR A 748 20.95 -7.74 38.26
C THR A 748 21.90 -8.71 37.56
N ASP A 749 22.98 -8.22 36.94
CA ASP A 749 23.97 -9.01 36.21
C ASP A 749 24.92 -9.78 37.15
N ALA A 750 25.32 -9.16 38.28
CA ALA A 750 26.16 -9.82 39.27
C ALA A 750 25.41 -10.97 39.98
N LEU A 751 24.12 -10.80 40.29
CA LEU A 751 23.28 -11.86 40.85
C LEU A 751 23.05 -13.01 39.87
N ALA A 752 22.94 -12.73 38.57
CA ALA A 752 22.81 -13.74 37.52
C ALA A 752 24.08 -14.59 37.35
N VAL A 753 25.27 -13.98 37.42
CA VAL A 753 26.54 -14.74 37.37
C VAL A 753 26.68 -15.66 38.57
N VAL A 754 26.31 -15.21 39.78
CA VAL A 754 26.38 -16.03 41.00
C VAL A 754 25.36 -17.17 40.95
N ALA A 755 24.17 -16.92 40.40
CA ALA A 755 23.18 -17.97 40.18
C ALA A 755 23.70 -19.04 39.20
N ARG A 756 24.31 -18.62 38.08
CA ARG A 756 24.96 -19.55 37.11
C ARG A 756 26.12 -20.33 37.73
N MET A 757 26.91 -19.72 38.60
CA MET A 757 28.01 -20.43 39.27
C MET A 757 27.51 -21.47 40.28
N ARG A 758 26.38 -21.21 40.94
CA ARG A 758 25.72 -22.19 41.81
C ARG A 758 25.13 -23.34 41.00
N GLU A 759 24.52 -23.04 39.86
CA GLU A 759 24.06 -24.04 38.89
C GLU A 759 25.21 -24.91 38.37
N GLU A 760 26.33 -24.32 37.91
CA GLU A 760 27.54 -25.04 37.47
C GLU A 760 28.20 -25.85 38.62
N ALA A 761 27.99 -25.46 39.88
CA ALA A 761 28.45 -26.19 41.06
C ALA A 761 27.45 -27.24 41.59
N GLY A 762 26.28 -27.39 40.94
CA GLY A 762 25.21 -28.33 41.35
C GLY A 762 24.30 -27.84 42.48
N ASP A 763 24.46 -26.58 42.94
CA ASP A 763 23.57 -25.92 43.91
C ASP A 763 22.37 -25.27 43.20
N VAL A 764 21.47 -26.13 42.72
CA VAL A 764 20.26 -25.73 41.96
C VAL A 764 19.33 -24.85 42.79
N GLU A 765 19.12 -25.19 44.08
CA GLU A 765 18.24 -24.42 44.97
C GLU A 765 18.78 -23.02 45.26
N GLY A 766 20.10 -22.90 45.46
CA GLY A 766 20.75 -21.62 45.69
C GLY A 766 20.77 -20.72 44.45
N ALA A 767 20.91 -21.29 43.25
CA ALA A 767 20.79 -20.57 41.99
C ALA A 767 19.37 -20.01 41.78
N GLU A 768 18.35 -20.83 42.03
CA GLU A 768 16.95 -20.45 41.85
C GLU A 768 16.50 -19.33 42.81
N ALA A 769 16.92 -19.38 44.08
CA ALA A 769 16.62 -18.34 45.05
C ALA A 769 17.15 -16.95 44.62
N LEU A 770 18.31 -16.93 43.94
CA LEU A 770 18.91 -15.71 43.42
C LEU A 770 18.15 -15.21 42.18
N TYR A 771 17.83 -16.08 41.21
CA TYR A 771 17.05 -15.66 40.04
C TYR A 771 15.65 -15.16 40.42
N ARG A 772 14.97 -15.78 41.41
CA ARG A 772 13.66 -15.35 41.90
C ARG A 772 13.69 -13.92 42.46
N ARG A 773 14.74 -13.62 43.23
CA ARG A 773 14.95 -12.29 43.83
C ARG A 773 15.17 -11.20 42.78
N VAL A 774 15.76 -11.54 41.62
CA VAL A 774 15.96 -10.62 40.50
C VAL A 774 14.68 -10.51 39.64
N ALA A 775 13.94 -11.60 39.47
CA ALA A 775 12.66 -11.61 38.75
C ALA A 775 11.60 -10.70 39.41
N ASP A 776 11.52 -10.71 40.75
CA ASP A 776 10.59 -9.86 41.53
C ASP A 776 10.89 -8.35 41.38
N ALA A 777 12.09 -7.98 40.92
CA ALA A 777 12.46 -6.59 40.59
C ALA A 777 12.00 -6.14 39.18
N GLY A 778 11.26 -6.99 38.45
CA GLY A 778 10.53 -6.61 37.24
C GLY A 778 11.23 -6.93 35.91
N GLY A 779 12.11 -7.94 35.89
CA GLY A 779 12.78 -8.39 34.66
C GLY A 779 12.17 -9.67 34.08
N ALA A 780 11.40 -9.56 33.00
CA ALA A 780 10.89 -10.71 32.24
C ALA A 780 12.01 -11.65 31.74
N TYR A 781 13.23 -11.12 31.56
CA TYR A 781 14.45 -11.86 31.25
C TYR A 781 14.82 -12.92 32.31
N PHE A 782 14.66 -12.61 33.60
CA PHE A 782 15.06 -13.52 34.68
C PHE A 782 14.02 -14.61 34.93
N LEU A 783 12.73 -14.30 34.73
CA LEU A 783 11.67 -15.31 34.67
C LEU A 783 11.92 -16.31 33.52
N ARG A 784 12.39 -15.82 32.37
CA ARG A 784 12.80 -16.67 31.24
C ARG A 784 13.99 -17.57 31.59
N MET A 785 15.01 -17.06 32.29
CA MET A 785 16.17 -17.86 32.71
C MET A 785 15.80 -18.95 33.73
N MET A 786 14.94 -18.65 34.70
CA MET A 786 14.41 -19.67 35.62
C MET A 786 13.60 -20.73 34.88
N GLY A 787 12.83 -20.31 33.86
CA GLY A 787 12.11 -21.21 32.97
C GLY A 787 13.05 -22.23 32.33
N ARG A 788 14.16 -21.75 31.75
CA ARG A 788 15.19 -22.61 31.14
C ARG A 788 15.82 -23.58 32.14
N MET A 789 16.12 -23.15 33.36
CA MET A 789 16.71 -24.06 34.36
C MET A 789 15.75 -25.20 34.73
N ARG A 790 14.45 -24.88 34.84
CA ARG A 790 13.42 -25.87 35.12
C ARG A 790 13.27 -26.83 33.94
N GLU A 791 13.36 -26.33 32.71
CA GLU A 791 13.43 -27.12 31.47
C GLU A 791 14.65 -28.07 31.46
N GLU A 792 15.85 -27.57 31.74
CA GLU A 792 17.09 -28.37 31.83
C GLU A 792 17.06 -29.39 32.98
N ALA A 793 16.34 -29.09 34.07
CA ALA A 793 16.09 -30.01 35.17
C ALA A 793 14.95 -31.02 34.90
N GLY A 794 14.27 -30.92 33.75
CA GLY A 794 13.13 -31.78 33.37
C GLY A 794 11.79 -31.43 34.02
N ASP A 795 11.71 -30.31 34.73
CA ASP A 795 10.50 -29.77 35.38
C ASP A 795 9.77 -28.79 34.43
N LEU A 796 9.17 -29.37 33.38
CA LEU A 796 8.53 -28.62 32.29
C LEU A 796 7.33 -27.77 32.77
N GLU A 797 6.60 -28.22 33.79
CA GLU A 797 5.42 -27.52 34.31
C GLU A 797 5.82 -26.23 35.06
N ALA A 798 6.86 -26.30 35.89
CA ALA A 798 7.40 -25.11 36.55
C ALA A 798 8.01 -24.14 35.54
N ALA A 799 8.70 -24.66 34.53
CA ALA A 799 9.25 -23.86 33.44
C ALA A 799 8.16 -23.04 32.72
N GLU A 800 7.05 -23.71 32.37
CA GLU A 800 5.95 -23.07 31.66
C GLU A 800 5.27 -21.97 32.48
N ALA A 801 5.05 -22.20 33.78
CA ALA A 801 4.49 -21.20 34.68
C ALA A 801 5.36 -19.93 34.76
N LEU A 802 6.68 -20.08 34.71
CA LEU A 802 7.63 -18.98 34.73
C LEU A 802 7.61 -18.18 33.43
N TYR A 803 7.56 -18.85 32.28
CA TYR A 803 7.44 -18.19 30.98
C TYR A 803 6.09 -17.50 30.78
N ASN A 804 4.97 -18.09 31.25
CA ASN A 804 3.65 -17.43 31.23
C ASN A 804 3.64 -16.15 32.07
N ARG A 805 4.25 -16.17 33.25
CA ARG A 805 4.44 -14.96 34.07
C ARG A 805 5.31 -13.92 33.40
N ALA A 806 6.34 -14.34 32.66
CA ALA A 806 7.19 -13.43 31.88
C ALA A 806 6.38 -12.72 30.77
N THR A 807 5.50 -13.46 30.08
CA THR A 807 4.59 -12.92 29.06
C THR A 807 3.61 -11.91 29.65
N GLU A 808 2.94 -12.25 30.76
CA GLU A 808 2.02 -11.31 31.44
C GLU A 808 2.71 -10.03 31.91
N ALA A 809 3.95 -10.14 32.41
CA ALA A 809 4.73 -8.98 32.83
C ALA A 809 5.08 -8.04 31.66
N LEU A 810 5.24 -8.57 30.44
CA LEU A 810 5.43 -7.80 29.22
C LEU A 810 4.14 -7.13 28.73
N TYR A 811 3.00 -7.84 28.81
CA TYR A 811 1.68 -7.31 28.39
C TYR A 811 1.18 -6.12 29.22
N ARG A 812 1.54 -6.04 30.51
CA ARG A 812 1.03 -4.99 31.41
C ARG A 812 1.79 -3.65 31.32
N ARG A 813 2.92 -3.55 30.61
CA ARG A 813 3.89 -2.48 30.87
C ARG A 813 4.02 -1.37 29.80
N VAL A 814 3.66 -1.54 28.52
CA VAL A 814 3.94 -0.48 27.51
C VAL A 814 2.97 -0.48 26.30
N ASP A 815 2.60 0.74 25.87
CA ASP A 815 2.08 1.10 24.54
C ASP A 815 3.04 0.67 23.40
N GLY A 816 2.71 -0.40 22.69
CA GLY A 816 3.03 -0.51 21.26
C GLY A 816 4.29 -1.27 20.79
N ILE A 817 5.14 -1.86 21.64
CA ILE A 817 6.18 -2.81 21.17
C ILE A 817 6.31 -4.00 22.11
N VAL A 818 5.63 -5.09 21.78
CA VAL A 818 5.75 -6.38 22.47
C VAL A 818 6.90 -7.16 21.83
N ASN A 819 7.85 -7.67 22.62
CA ASN A 819 8.92 -8.53 22.12
C ASN A 819 8.38 -9.98 21.95
N PRO A 820 8.31 -10.53 20.72
CA PRO A 820 7.72 -11.85 20.47
C PRO A 820 8.55 -13.02 21.05
N SER A 821 9.80 -12.81 21.47
CA SER A 821 10.73 -13.87 21.88
C SER A 821 10.24 -14.77 23.03
N VAL A 822 9.40 -14.26 23.95
CA VAL A 822 8.86 -15.09 25.05
C VAL A 822 7.72 -15.99 24.56
N LEU A 823 6.88 -15.50 23.64
CA LEU A 823 5.83 -16.30 22.99
C LEU A 823 6.44 -17.42 22.15
N LEU A 824 7.57 -17.16 21.48
CA LEU A 824 8.30 -18.17 20.72
C LEU A 824 8.86 -19.29 21.60
N VAL A 825 9.37 -18.96 22.80
CA VAL A 825 9.88 -19.98 23.74
C VAL A 825 8.74 -20.84 24.29
N LEU A 826 7.63 -20.23 24.70
CA LEU A 826 6.44 -20.98 25.12
C LEU A 826 5.90 -21.88 24.00
N ALA A 827 5.87 -21.36 22.77
CA ALA A 827 5.40 -22.14 21.64
C ALA A 827 6.27 -23.38 21.41
N ARG A 828 7.60 -23.23 21.43
CA ARG A 828 8.54 -24.34 21.31
C ARG A 828 8.39 -25.38 22.44
N MET A 829 8.18 -24.95 23.69
CA MET A 829 7.93 -25.90 24.78
C MET A 829 6.64 -26.70 24.59
N ARG A 830 5.59 -26.04 24.08
CA ARG A 830 4.34 -26.72 23.74
C ARG A 830 4.56 -27.72 22.61
N GLU A 831 5.41 -27.42 21.61
CA GLU A 831 5.85 -28.40 20.59
C GLU A 831 6.60 -29.58 21.21
N GLU A 832 7.59 -29.33 22.08
CA GLU A 832 8.39 -30.37 22.75
C GLU A 832 7.53 -31.24 23.70
N ALA A 833 6.48 -30.66 24.28
CA ALA A 833 5.48 -31.37 25.09
C ALA A 833 4.41 -32.10 24.25
N GLY A 834 4.41 -31.95 22.92
CA GLY A 834 3.43 -32.53 22.01
C GLY A 834 2.08 -31.78 21.93
N ASP A 835 1.97 -30.60 22.56
CA ASP A 835 0.82 -29.69 22.45
C ASP A 835 0.96 -28.76 21.24
N VAL A 836 0.72 -29.33 20.06
CA VAL A 836 0.83 -28.62 18.77
C VAL A 836 -0.19 -27.48 18.68
N GLU A 837 -1.41 -27.64 19.22
CA GLU A 837 -2.46 -26.62 19.18
C GLU A 837 -2.10 -25.41 20.05
N GLY A 838 -1.59 -25.66 21.26
CA GLY A 838 -1.12 -24.62 22.17
C GLY A 838 0.07 -23.84 21.60
N ALA A 839 1.02 -24.53 20.96
CA ALA A 839 2.14 -23.92 20.26
C ALA A 839 1.68 -23.00 19.13
N GLU A 840 0.76 -23.47 18.28
CA GLU A 840 0.27 -22.70 17.14
C GLU A 840 -0.45 -21.42 17.59
N ALA A 841 -1.28 -21.49 18.64
CA ALA A 841 -1.98 -20.32 19.18
C ALA A 841 -1.00 -19.23 19.64
N LEU A 842 0.15 -19.61 20.20
CA LEU A 842 1.19 -18.70 20.66
C LEU A 842 1.95 -18.07 19.48
N TYR A 843 2.29 -18.85 18.45
CA TYR A 843 2.90 -18.31 17.24
C TYR A 843 1.96 -17.36 16.48
N ARG A 844 0.66 -17.66 16.39
CA ARG A 844 -0.31 -16.72 15.76
C ARG A 844 -0.36 -15.38 16.48
N ARG A 845 -0.41 -15.40 17.82
CA ARG A 845 -0.34 -14.18 18.63
C ARG A 845 0.95 -13.40 18.39
N ALA A 846 2.08 -14.09 18.24
CA ALA A 846 3.35 -13.45 17.93
C ALA A 846 3.38 -12.87 16.49
N ALA A 847 2.71 -13.51 15.52
CA ALA A 847 2.57 -13.00 14.16
C ALA A 847 1.67 -11.75 14.08
N ASP A 848 0.58 -11.70 14.86
CA ASP A 848 -0.32 -10.53 14.93
C ASP A 848 0.36 -9.28 15.50
N ILE A 849 1.46 -9.45 16.25
CA ILE A 849 2.30 -8.37 16.79
C ILE A 849 3.23 -7.77 15.70
N GLY A 850 3.29 -8.39 14.52
CA GLY A 850 3.90 -7.79 13.32
C GLY A 850 5.32 -8.24 13.01
N ASP A 851 5.76 -9.41 13.51
CA ASP A 851 7.02 -10.03 13.08
C ASP A 851 6.77 -11.04 11.94
N PRO A 852 7.13 -10.72 10.67
CA PRO A 852 6.90 -11.61 9.53
C PRO A 852 7.69 -12.93 9.62
N PHE A 853 8.75 -13.01 10.44
CA PHE A 853 9.52 -14.23 10.64
C PHE A 853 8.68 -15.33 11.31
N VAL A 854 7.76 -14.96 12.20
CA VAL A 854 6.90 -15.91 12.93
C VAL A 854 5.95 -16.65 11.99
N LEU A 855 5.56 -16.02 10.88
CA LEU A 855 4.77 -16.67 9.84
C LEU A 855 5.53 -17.80 9.14
N LEU A 856 6.87 -17.74 9.08
CA LEU A 856 7.67 -18.86 8.57
C LEU A 856 7.65 -20.05 9.54
N LEU A 857 7.72 -19.80 10.85
CA LEU A 857 7.62 -20.87 11.86
C LEU A 857 6.24 -21.56 11.81
N LEU A 858 5.16 -20.78 11.66
CA LEU A 858 3.82 -21.33 11.42
C LEU A 858 3.75 -22.14 10.13
N ALA A 859 4.45 -21.72 9.07
CA ALA A 859 4.53 -22.49 7.85
C ALA A 859 5.26 -23.84 8.09
N TRP A 860 6.31 -23.86 8.90
CA TRP A 860 7.04 -25.08 9.25
C TRP A 860 6.17 -26.09 9.99
N MET A 861 5.48 -25.66 11.05
CA MET A 861 4.55 -26.53 11.78
C MET A 861 3.48 -27.13 10.87
N ARG A 862 2.99 -26.34 9.92
CA ARG A 862 1.97 -26.78 8.97
C ARG A 862 2.52 -27.84 8.01
N VAL A 863 3.77 -27.71 7.54
CA VAL A 863 4.45 -28.77 6.78
C VAL A 863 4.56 -30.06 7.61
N ASP A 864 5.02 -29.99 8.86
CA ASP A 864 5.18 -31.15 9.73
C ASP A 864 3.84 -31.84 10.04
N SER A 865 2.76 -31.07 10.14
CA SER A 865 1.39 -31.59 10.30
C SER A 865 0.77 -32.16 9.01
N GLY A 866 1.44 -32.01 7.86
CA GLY A 866 0.94 -32.40 6.54
C GLY A 866 -0.01 -31.40 5.87
N ASP A 867 -0.27 -30.25 6.50
CA ASP A 867 -1.08 -29.15 5.95
C ASP A 867 -0.25 -28.23 5.06
N LEU A 868 0.04 -28.70 3.85
CA LEU A 868 0.86 -27.96 2.87
C LEU A 868 0.17 -26.69 2.35
N GLU A 869 -1.16 -26.61 2.38
CA GLU A 869 -1.93 -25.43 1.96
C GLU A 869 -1.85 -24.32 3.02
N GLY A 870 -2.04 -24.67 4.29
CA GLY A 870 -1.85 -23.75 5.42
C GLY A 870 -0.42 -23.22 5.48
N ALA A 871 0.58 -24.08 5.22
CA ALA A 871 1.98 -23.68 5.15
C ALA A 871 2.23 -22.64 4.04
N GLU A 872 1.68 -22.88 2.84
CA GLU A 872 1.79 -21.96 1.71
C GLU A 872 1.11 -20.62 2.00
N ALA A 873 -0.06 -20.62 2.65
CA ALA A 873 -0.75 -19.39 3.03
C ALA A 873 0.08 -18.51 3.98
N PHE A 874 0.72 -19.10 4.99
CA PHE A 874 1.59 -18.35 5.91
C PHE A 874 2.87 -17.85 5.22
N ALA A 875 3.51 -18.66 4.37
CA ALA A 875 4.70 -18.25 3.65
C ALA A 875 4.42 -17.06 2.70
N TRP A 876 3.27 -17.06 2.02
CA TRP A 876 2.85 -15.92 1.19
C TRP A 876 2.58 -14.66 2.01
N ARG A 877 1.95 -14.78 3.19
CA ARG A 877 1.76 -13.63 4.09
C ARG A 877 3.09 -13.08 4.59
N ALA A 878 4.06 -13.94 4.89
CA ALA A 878 5.41 -13.52 5.27
C ALA A 878 6.10 -12.75 4.13
N ALA A 879 5.99 -13.25 2.90
CA ALA A 879 6.52 -12.59 1.71
C ALA A 879 5.84 -11.24 1.42
N ASP A 880 4.54 -11.12 1.66
CA ASP A 880 3.80 -9.87 1.56
C ASP A 880 4.22 -8.85 2.64
N GLY A 881 4.62 -9.33 3.83
CA GLY A 881 5.23 -8.55 4.91
C GLY A 881 6.72 -8.20 4.70
N GLY A 882 7.32 -8.51 3.55
CA GLY A 882 8.70 -8.18 3.20
C GLY A 882 9.71 -9.31 3.35
N TYR A 883 9.30 -10.49 3.81
CA TYR A 883 10.18 -11.65 3.99
C TYR A 883 10.02 -12.67 2.85
N ALA A 884 10.41 -12.27 1.64
CA ALA A 884 10.22 -13.06 0.41
C ALA A 884 10.91 -14.43 0.44
N ASP A 885 12.01 -14.56 1.20
CA ASP A 885 12.78 -15.80 1.36
C ASP A 885 11.96 -16.93 2.00
N ALA A 886 10.88 -16.60 2.74
CA ALA A 886 9.97 -17.59 3.33
C ALA A 886 9.45 -18.61 2.32
N LEU A 887 9.15 -18.16 1.09
CA LEU A 887 8.63 -19.02 0.03
C LEU A 887 9.70 -19.99 -0.49
N LEU A 888 10.96 -19.53 -0.60
CA LEU A 888 12.08 -20.38 -1.00
C LEU A 888 12.38 -21.44 0.05
N VAL A 889 12.30 -21.06 1.34
CA VAL A 889 12.44 -22.01 2.45
C VAL A 889 11.34 -23.07 2.39
N LEU A 890 10.06 -22.67 2.21
CA LEU A 890 8.96 -23.62 2.08
C LEU A 890 9.14 -24.59 0.90
N ALA A 891 9.61 -24.09 -0.24
CA ALA A 891 9.86 -24.93 -1.41
C ALA A 891 10.96 -25.97 -1.15
N ARG A 892 12.05 -25.58 -0.49
CA ARG A 892 13.12 -26.52 -0.07
C ARG A 892 12.60 -27.57 0.91
N MET A 893 11.75 -27.18 1.86
CA MET A 893 11.17 -28.13 2.81
C MET A 893 10.30 -29.17 2.13
N ARG A 894 9.51 -28.78 1.11
CA ARG A 894 8.75 -29.75 0.29
C ARG A 894 9.69 -30.74 -0.41
N GLU A 895 10.85 -30.28 -0.90
CA GLU A 895 11.88 -31.17 -1.47
C GLU A 895 12.44 -32.15 -0.41
N GLU A 896 12.75 -31.66 0.78
CA GLU A 896 13.26 -32.47 1.90
C GLU A 896 12.26 -33.53 2.37
N HIS A 897 10.96 -33.21 2.32
CA HIS A 897 9.86 -34.13 2.63
C HIS A 897 9.46 -35.04 1.46
N GLY A 898 10.15 -34.96 0.31
CA GLY A 898 9.93 -35.81 -0.85
C GLY A 898 8.84 -35.35 -1.81
N ASP A 899 8.19 -34.21 -1.57
CA ASP A 899 7.21 -33.58 -2.49
C ASP A 899 7.93 -32.72 -3.56
N LEU A 900 8.70 -33.39 -4.42
CA LEU A 900 9.46 -32.73 -5.49
C LEU A 900 8.56 -31.99 -6.49
N LYS A 901 7.35 -32.52 -6.75
CA LYS A 901 6.40 -31.91 -7.68
C LYS A 901 5.77 -30.65 -7.09
N GLY A 902 5.27 -30.72 -5.86
CA GLY A 902 4.71 -29.56 -5.19
C GLY A 902 5.75 -28.49 -4.85
N ALA A 903 7.02 -28.87 -4.68
CA ALA A 903 8.14 -27.94 -4.64
C ALA A 903 8.36 -27.24 -5.99
N GLU A 904 8.44 -27.99 -7.10
CA GLU A 904 8.59 -27.44 -8.47
C GLU A 904 7.47 -26.45 -8.79
N ASP A 905 6.22 -26.81 -8.51
CA ASP A 905 5.06 -25.95 -8.74
C ASP A 905 5.14 -24.67 -7.89
N LEU A 906 5.61 -24.77 -6.63
CA LEU A 906 5.82 -23.62 -5.77
C LEU A 906 6.96 -22.71 -6.29
N TYR A 907 8.09 -23.28 -6.74
CA TYR A 907 9.16 -22.49 -7.34
C TYR A 907 8.66 -21.72 -8.57
N ARG A 908 7.81 -22.31 -9.42
CA ARG A 908 7.22 -21.61 -10.58
C ARG A 908 6.31 -20.45 -10.14
N LYS A 909 5.47 -20.65 -9.12
CA LYS A 909 4.66 -19.56 -8.53
C LYS A 909 5.53 -18.42 -7.97
N ILE A 910 6.66 -18.76 -7.32
CA ILE A 910 7.62 -17.78 -6.80
C ILE A 910 8.27 -17.00 -7.96
N ALA A 911 8.62 -17.69 -9.05
CA ALA A 911 9.08 -17.07 -10.28
C ALA A 911 8.02 -16.12 -10.84
N ASP A 912 6.77 -16.54 -11.01
CA ASP A 912 5.70 -15.70 -11.56
C ASP A 912 5.41 -14.44 -10.72
N ALA A 913 5.62 -14.53 -9.40
CA ALA A 913 5.53 -13.39 -8.49
C ALA A 913 6.73 -12.42 -8.58
N GLY A 914 7.85 -12.85 -9.14
CA GLY A 914 9.07 -12.07 -9.25
C GLY A 914 9.94 -12.10 -7.99
N CYS A 915 9.85 -13.17 -7.19
CA CYS A 915 10.50 -13.30 -5.88
C CYS A 915 11.76 -14.19 -5.90
N THR A 916 12.34 -14.47 -7.07
CA THR A 916 13.45 -15.44 -7.23
C THR A 916 14.83 -14.80 -7.12
N LEU A 917 15.25 -14.38 -5.93
CA LEU A 917 16.64 -13.98 -5.72
C LEU A 917 17.53 -15.23 -5.59
N GLY A 918 18.32 -15.52 -6.62
CA GLY A 918 19.49 -16.42 -6.56
C GLY A 918 19.27 -17.90 -6.92
N THR A 919 18.04 -18.41 -7.00
CA THR A 919 17.77 -19.84 -7.31
C THR A 919 17.58 -20.16 -8.80
N SER A 920 17.50 -19.14 -9.66
CA SER A 920 17.15 -19.31 -11.07
C SER A 920 18.25 -20.00 -11.89
N LYS A 921 19.52 -19.57 -11.78
CA LYS A 921 20.62 -20.12 -12.58
C LYS A 921 20.87 -21.62 -12.35
N SER A 922 20.64 -22.13 -11.13
CA SER A 922 20.84 -23.55 -10.82
C SER A 922 19.69 -24.45 -11.29
N ARG A 923 18.46 -23.91 -11.34
CA ARG A 923 17.24 -24.70 -11.58
C ARG A 923 16.73 -24.57 -13.01
N TRP A 924 16.73 -23.34 -13.53
CA TRP A 924 16.35 -23.01 -14.91
C TRP A 924 17.46 -22.17 -15.55
N PRO A 925 18.56 -22.79 -16.00
CA PRO A 925 19.73 -22.07 -16.51
C PRO A 925 19.41 -21.16 -17.71
N TYR A 926 18.39 -21.51 -18.50
CA TYR A 926 17.91 -20.71 -19.64
C TYR A 926 16.60 -19.96 -19.35
N GLY A 927 16.09 -20.05 -18.12
CA GLY A 927 14.84 -19.43 -17.71
C GLY A 927 13.60 -20.29 -17.96
N LEU A 928 12.45 -19.62 -17.82
CA LEU A 928 11.12 -20.14 -18.08
C LEU A 928 10.48 -19.37 -19.23
N ASP A 929 9.62 -20.04 -19.98
CA ASP A 929 8.73 -19.43 -20.95
C ASP A 929 7.52 -18.80 -20.24
N PRO A 930 6.77 -17.87 -20.87
CA PRO A 930 5.63 -17.18 -20.24
C PRO A 930 4.60 -18.11 -19.57
N ASP A 931 4.38 -19.29 -20.14
CA ASP A 931 3.49 -20.34 -19.61
C ASP A 931 4.04 -21.12 -18.39
N GLY A 932 5.28 -20.84 -17.98
CA GLY A 932 5.96 -21.46 -16.85
C GLY A 932 6.73 -22.74 -17.20
N SER A 933 6.76 -23.14 -18.48
CA SER A 933 7.59 -24.25 -18.95
C SER A 933 9.08 -23.86 -18.98
N SER A 934 9.98 -24.83 -18.81
CA SER A 934 11.42 -24.54 -18.85
C SER A 934 11.88 -24.28 -20.28
N THR A 935 12.55 -23.15 -20.47
CA THR A 935 13.09 -22.75 -21.77
C THR A 935 14.19 -23.72 -22.20
N PRO A 936 14.15 -24.30 -23.42
CA PRO A 936 15.20 -25.15 -23.93
C PRO A 936 16.52 -24.38 -24.10
N GLY A 937 17.65 -24.99 -23.73
CA GLY A 937 18.96 -24.44 -24.05
C GLY A 937 19.18 -24.38 -25.55
N GLN A 938 19.71 -23.26 -26.06
CA GLN A 938 20.12 -23.21 -27.46
C GLN A 938 21.23 -24.25 -27.70
N PRO A 939 21.17 -25.06 -28.77
CA PRO A 939 22.28 -25.93 -29.12
C PRO A 939 23.52 -25.06 -29.36
N SER A 940 24.56 -25.29 -28.58
CA SER A 940 25.85 -24.62 -28.77
C SER A 940 26.29 -24.79 -30.22
N ASN A 941 26.43 -23.68 -30.96
CA ASN A 941 27.11 -23.67 -32.25
C ASN A 941 28.60 -23.95 -32.04
N SER A 942 28.94 -25.19 -31.72
CA SER A 942 30.30 -25.73 -31.77
C SER A 942 30.63 -26.07 -33.23
N ASN A 943 30.59 -25.07 -34.10
CA ASN A 943 31.07 -25.16 -35.48
C ASN A 943 31.42 -23.75 -36.02
N SER A 944 32.48 -23.16 -35.48
CA SER A 944 33.31 -22.21 -36.22
C SER A 944 34.75 -22.39 -35.73
N ARG A 945 35.55 -23.06 -36.57
CA ARG A 945 37.01 -23.17 -36.44
C ARG A 945 37.68 -21.82 -36.69
#